data_AF-A0A9P3CID1-F1
#
_entry.id   AF-A0A9P3CID1-F1
#
_cell.length_a   1.000
_cell.length_b   1.000
_cell.length_c   1.000
_cell.angle_alpha   90.00
_cell.angle_beta   90.00
_cell.angle_gamma   90.00
#
_symmetry.space_group_name_H-M   'P 1'
#
loop_
_entity.id
_entity.type
_entity.pdbx_description
1 polymer ?
#
loop_
_entity_poly.entity_id
_entity_poly.type
_entity_poly.pdbx_seq_one_letter_code
_entity_poly.pdbx_strand_id
1 'polypeptide(L)'
;MAVLQDNDQYWVGLELHVRAFAKRLDCTYLSYPLGSKKPMQQPRPSLPTDKYLYMSLPHAIGIVPPVETYSLIAVATMSAKTFFEYAVEKLGIDLATPPTDDDEHLLIELENPLPQKKDEECRIICELHYCRITHEYSQHLSAPENIPLADWPFNTDLLAQLHDTRYMIKKVRGLDITADSAQLYAPSSAEYRACVHQLMMWAFYRGILCPRLQLLTSEMILFCVDRGYAELDIRESDKTMVKATVTTLLERCMYPLVLGANTKSAQLFLPTPSGRILGCSSISKDSSPVATHSIKRAITEDMISVETVARSTREGFGLFRRAYSMYLKITLRYWNYATGERLEMQFYQVLLLIQDELMDIFQAPIISHIWPFNMVLPQDVPEDEGWVSFVGIEEDFLNSRRGFRGSLSTILNENAIQRLNDACMNHPVLKSAETSLEIELYSQEGLFGRSELDVHSDRKEGMDFKAILGEERMATINLDLSETMEEFLMEADEDKRANPARPSTPVGVTPTNAGPAKVAARTEPIPQDRRPDSFRTLAREQLKAEAAMRRLIRGGDDPAAASDDESPPVKESSQRPPPSGAPSDRFRSASQAMQRLKWDRKHQAIEYEVGYVDRFDGMMWKRLDQWQTHTEEEDFIPEHRIWIIRRVRGHAMVWDREKRIDRTGEDL
;
A
#
# COMPACT_ATOMS: atom_id res chain seq x y z
N MET A 1 15.20 -18.43 0.78
CA MET A 1 14.17 -18.03 -0.21
C MET A 1 14.68 -16.76 -0.86
N ALA A 2 14.54 -16.63 -2.18
CA ALA A 2 15.06 -15.45 -2.88
C ALA A 2 14.41 -14.19 -2.30
N VAL A 3 15.19 -13.11 -2.14
CA VAL A 3 14.74 -11.85 -1.52
C VAL A 3 13.50 -11.29 -2.23
N LEU A 4 13.39 -11.53 -3.54
CA LEU A 4 12.30 -11.00 -4.36
C LEU A 4 11.15 -11.97 -4.60
N GLN A 5 11.22 -13.23 -4.18
CA GLN A 5 10.17 -14.20 -4.54
C GLN A 5 8.79 -13.77 -4.03
N ASP A 6 8.72 -13.32 -2.76
CA ASP A 6 7.47 -12.84 -2.16
C ASP A 6 7.12 -11.43 -2.65
N ASN A 7 8.14 -10.60 -2.92
CA ASN A 7 7.97 -9.25 -3.47
C ASN A 7 7.35 -9.27 -4.87
N ASP A 8 7.82 -10.17 -5.75
CA ASP A 8 7.30 -10.33 -7.11
C ASP A 8 5.87 -10.84 -7.11
N GLN A 9 5.52 -11.76 -6.19
CA GLN A 9 4.14 -12.22 -6.04
C GLN A 9 3.21 -11.06 -5.65
N TYR A 10 3.60 -10.30 -4.62
CA TYR A 10 2.84 -9.14 -4.17
C TYR A 10 2.72 -8.08 -5.26
N TRP A 11 3.82 -7.79 -5.97
CA TRP A 11 3.83 -6.82 -7.05
C TRP A 11 2.89 -7.21 -8.21
N VAL A 12 2.85 -8.50 -8.59
CA VAL A 12 1.90 -8.97 -9.61
C VAL A 12 0.46 -8.77 -9.15
N GLY A 13 0.15 -9.06 -7.88
CA GLY A 13 -1.15 -8.79 -7.29
C GLY A 13 -1.52 -7.31 -7.32
N LEU A 14 -0.57 -6.45 -6.93
CA LEU A 14 -0.71 -5.00 -6.99
C LEU A 14 -0.91 -4.48 -8.42
N GLU A 15 -0.17 -4.98 -9.40
CA GLU A 15 -0.30 -4.58 -10.79
C GLU A 15 -1.69 -4.90 -11.34
N LEU A 16 -2.24 -6.08 -11.01
CA LEU A 16 -3.61 -6.46 -11.36
C LEU A 16 -4.63 -5.53 -10.70
N HIS A 17 -4.41 -5.18 -9.43
CA HIS A 17 -5.25 -4.22 -8.71
C HIS A 17 -5.28 -2.87 -9.42
N VAL A 18 -4.11 -2.32 -9.78
CA VAL A 18 -4.00 -1.02 -10.45
C VAL A 18 -4.65 -1.03 -11.83
N ARG A 19 -4.59 -2.14 -12.57
CA ARG A 19 -5.30 -2.28 -13.85
C ARG A 19 -6.81 -2.24 -13.67
N ALA A 20 -7.34 -2.95 -12.69
CA ALA A 20 -8.77 -2.95 -12.38
C ALA A 20 -9.23 -1.56 -11.90
N PHE A 21 -8.43 -0.93 -11.04
CA PHE A 21 -8.63 0.43 -10.58
C PHE A 21 -8.67 1.44 -11.75
N ALA A 22 -7.74 1.34 -12.69
CA ALA A 22 -7.72 2.17 -13.90
C ALA A 22 -8.94 1.94 -14.79
N LYS A 23 -9.37 0.68 -14.98
CA LYS A 23 -10.59 0.34 -15.73
C LYS A 23 -11.82 1.01 -15.12
N ARG A 24 -11.95 0.99 -13.79
CA ARG A 24 -13.08 1.61 -13.07
C ARG A 24 -13.11 3.13 -13.21
N LEU A 25 -11.94 3.77 -13.28
CA LEU A 25 -11.81 5.21 -13.51
C LEU A 25 -11.89 5.62 -14.99
N ASP A 26 -12.12 4.69 -15.92
CA ASP A 26 -11.97 4.93 -17.36
C ASP A 26 -10.63 5.62 -17.70
N CYS A 27 -9.55 5.17 -17.03
CA CYS A 27 -8.18 5.62 -17.23
C CYS A 27 -7.39 4.58 -18.01
N THR A 28 -6.50 5.04 -18.89
CA THR A 28 -5.51 4.20 -19.56
C THR A 28 -4.32 3.97 -18.62
N TYR A 29 -4.13 2.72 -18.18
CA TYR A 29 -2.94 2.33 -17.43
C TYR A 29 -1.87 1.77 -18.36
N LEU A 30 -0.68 2.37 -18.32
CA LEU A 30 0.48 1.89 -19.08
C LEU A 30 1.29 0.93 -18.21
N SER A 31 0.99 -0.37 -18.34
CA SER A 31 1.77 -1.43 -17.68
C SER A 31 3.22 -1.46 -18.21
N TYR A 32 4.15 -1.64 -17.27
CA TYR A 32 5.56 -1.88 -17.55
C TYR A 32 5.97 -3.28 -17.09
N PRO A 33 5.77 -4.31 -17.93
CA PRO A 33 6.07 -5.67 -17.52
C PRO A 33 7.58 -5.82 -17.30
N LEU A 34 7.94 -6.17 -16.07
CA LEU A 34 9.30 -6.49 -15.66
C LEU A 34 9.78 -7.78 -16.37
N GLY A 35 11.08 -7.89 -16.65
CA GLY A 35 11.64 -9.03 -17.38
C GLY A 35 11.29 -9.08 -18.87
N SER A 36 10.55 -8.09 -19.39
CA SER A 36 10.19 -8.04 -20.80
C SER A 36 11.34 -7.49 -21.67
N LYS A 37 11.94 -8.39 -22.47
CA LYS A 37 12.97 -8.04 -23.47
C LYS A 37 12.44 -7.29 -24.69
N LYS A 38 11.12 -7.11 -24.81
CA LYS A 38 10.56 -6.31 -25.91
C LYS A 38 11.03 -4.86 -25.74
N PRO A 39 11.33 -4.13 -26.82
CA PRO A 39 11.55 -2.71 -26.71
C PRO A 39 10.31 -2.05 -26.09
N MET A 40 10.53 -1.07 -25.25
CA MET A 40 9.45 -0.25 -24.72
C MET A 40 8.76 0.42 -25.90
N GLN A 41 7.48 0.09 -26.12
CA GLN A 41 6.74 0.71 -27.21
C GLN A 41 6.67 2.21 -26.94
N GLN A 42 6.91 3.01 -27.98
CA GLN A 42 6.66 4.43 -27.88
C GLN A 42 5.15 4.61 -27.65
N PRO A 43 4.77 5.40 -26.63
CA PRO A 43 3.38 5.66 -26.36
C PRO A 43 2.73 6.35 -27.56
N ARG A 44 1.47 6.00 -27.82
CA ARG A 44 0.70 6.55 -28.94
C ARG A 44 0.22 7.96 -28.60
N PRO A 45 0.05 8.85 -29.59
CA PRO A 45 -0.53 10.17 -29.35
C PRO A 45 -1.87 10.02 -28.63
N SER A 46 -2.02 10.72 -27.51
CA SER A 46 -3.22 10.67 -26.69
C SER A 46 -4.28 11.63 -27.21
N LEU A 47 -5.55 11.28 -27.04
CA LEU A 47 -6.65 12.22 -27.27
C LEU A 47 -6.75 13.19 -26.09
N PRO A 48 -7.21 14.43 -26.30
CA PRO A 48 -7.34 15.41 -25.21
C PRO A 48 -8.27 15.00 -24.07
N THR A 49 -9.17 14.05 -24.33
CA THR A 49 -10.14 13.48 -23.37
C THR A 49 -9.58 12.28 -22.61
N ASP A 50 -8.42 11.77 -23.00
CA ASP A 50 -7.84 10.59 -22.35
C ASP A 50 -7.37 10.95 -20.93
N LYS A 51 -7.53 9.99 -20.03
CA LYS A 51 -6.98 10.03 -18.67
C LYS A 51 -5.97 8.90 -18.58
N TYR A 52 -4.79 9.18 -18.05
CA TYR A 52 -3.76 8.16 -17.84
C TYR A 52 -3.51 7.96 -16.37
N LEU A 53 -3.21 6.72 -15.99
CA LEU A 53 -2.85 6.36 -14.63
C LEU A 53 -1.45 5.77 -14.63
N TYR A 54 -0.61 6.27 -13.73
CA TYR A 54 0.77 5.85 -13.55
C TYR A 54 0.98 5.37 -12.12
N MET A 55 1.72 4.29 -11.97
CA MET A 55 2.23 3.87 -10.67
C MET A 55 3.50 4.68 -10.37
N SER A 56 3.68 5.17 -9.14
CA SER A 56 4.88 5.90 -8.73
C SER A 56 6.02 4.95 -8.32
N LEU A 57 7.22 5.51 -8.15
CA LEU A 57 8.34 4.77 -7.57
C LEU A 57 8.12 4.48 -6.07
N PRO A 58 8.64 3.37 -5.55
CA PRO A 58 9.42 2.34 -6.26
C PRO A 58 8.55 1.21 -6.85
N HIS A 59 7.23 1.23 -6.61
CA HIS A 59 6.29 0.21 -7.09
C HIS A 59 6.32 0.05 -8.61
N ALA A 60 6.46 1.14 -9.36
CA ALA A 60 6.51 1.14 -10.81
C ALA A 60 7.61 0.25 -11.42
N ILE A 61 8.67 -0.05 -10.65
CA ILE A 61 9.77 -0.90 -11.08
C ILE A 61 9.79 -2.25 -10.36
N GLY A 62 8.70 -2.68 -9.73
CA GLY A 62 8.65 -4.01 -9.11
C GLY A 62 9.26 -4.10 -7.74
N ILE A 63 9.30 -3.00 -7.00
CA ILE A 63 9.83 -3.01 -5.64
C ILE A 63 8.69 -2.54 -4.75
N VAL A 64 8.23 -3.46 -3.92
CA VAL A 64 7.25 -3.19 -2.88
C VAL A 64 8.03 -2.93 -1.59
N PRO A 65 8.04 -1.70 -1.05
CA PRO A 65 8.62 -1.43 0.27
C PRO A 65 7.87 -2.22 1.35
N PRO A 66 8.45 -2.38 2.56
CA PRO A 66 7.71 -2.96 3.69
C PRO A 66 6.50 -2.12 4.10
N VAL A 67 6.38 -0.88 3.63
CA VAL A 67 5.29 0.04 3.94
C VAL A 67 4.09 -0.25 3.01
N GLU A 68 2.91 -0.52 3.58
CA GLU A 68 1.68 -0.92 2.86
C GLU A 68 0.93 0.24 2.16
N THR A 69 1.67 1.21 1.61
CA THR A 69 1.12 2.22 0.69
C THR A 69 1.75 2.14 -0.68
N TYR A 70 0.95 2.41 -1.70
CA TYR A 70 1.45 2.74 -3.02
C TYR A 70 0.76 3.98 -3.55
N SER A 71 1.49 4.81 -4.28
CA SER A 71 0.93 6.02 -4.87
C SER A 71 0.68 5.83 -6.37
N LEU A 72 -0.44 6.36 -6.83
CA LEU A 72 -0.82 6.46 -8.22
C LEU A 72 -0.87 7.94 -8.61
N ILE A 73 -0.46 8.24 -9.83
CA ILE A 73 -0.53 9.59 -10.39
C ILE A 73 -1.45 9.54 -11.59
N ALA A 74 -2.61 10.16 -11.46
CA ALA A 74 -3.53 10.38 -12.55
C ALA A 74 -3.14 11.63 -13.33
N VAL A 75 -3.22 11.53 -14.66
CA VAL A 75 -2.73 12.55 -15.59
C VAL A 75 -3.82 12.81 -16.62
N ALA A 76 -4.35 14.03 -16.63
CA ALA A 76 -5.41 14.44 -17.55
C ALA A 76 -5.43 15.95 -17.79
N THR A 77 -6.30 16.41 -18.70
CA THR A 77 -6.44 17.84 -19.05
C THR A 77 -7.47 18.61 -18.24
N MET A 78 -8.34 17.90 -17.51
CA MET A 78 -9.41 18.48 -16.69
C MET A 78 -8.87 19.16 -15.41
N SER A 79 -9.74 19.81 -14.63
CA SER A 79 -9.35 20.35 -13.32
C SER A 79 -9.22 19.23 -12.28
N ALA A 80 -8.48 19.48 -11.19
CA ALA A 80 -8.35 18.54 -10.08
C ALA A 80 -9.71 18.23 -9.46
N LYS A 81 -10.51 19.26 -9.21
CA LYS A 81 -11.89 19.11 -8.74
C LYS A 81 -12.71 18.19 -9.63
N THR A 82 -12.68 18.44 -10.94
CA THR A 82 -13.46 17.64 -11.91
C THR A 82 -13.02 16.18 -11.90
N PHE A 83 -11.70 15.94 -11.82
CA PHE A 83 -11.16 14.58 -11.77
C PHE A 83 -11.56 13.86 -10.46
N PHE A 84 -11.44 14.52 -9.31
CA PHE A 84 -11.76 13.90 -8.03
C PHE A 84 -13.25 13.70 -7.83
N GLU A 85 -14.12 14.64 -8.25
CA GLU A 85 -15.58 14.43 -8.27
C GLU A 85 -15.94 13.19 -9.10
N TYR A 86 -15.33 13.07 -10.28
CA TYR A 86 -15.50 11.92 -11.16
C TYR A 86 -14.96 10.61 -10.53
N ALA A 87 -13.80 10.65 -9.88
CA ALA A 87 -13.20 9.49 -9.24
C ALA A 87 -14.05 9.01 -8.06
N VAL A 88 -14.56 9.93 -7.25
CA VAL A 88 -15.44 9.67 -6.10
C VAL A 88 -16.73 9.00 -6.58
N GLU A 89 -17.37 9.51 -7.62
CA GLU A 89 -18.56 8.91 -8.23
C GLU A 89 -18.28 7.49 -8.74
N LYS A 90 -17.22 7.31 -9.53
CA LYS A 90 -16.89 6.02 -10.17
C LYS A 90 -16.45 4.95 -9.19
N LEU A 91 -15.73 5.36 -8.15
CA LEU A 91 -15.27 4.45 -7.12
C LEU A 91 -16.35 4.20 -6.06
N GLY A 92 -17.39 5.04 -5.99
CA GLY A 92 -18.46 4.93 -4.98
C GLY A 92 -17.99 5.38 -3.60
N ILE A 93 -17.14 6.40 -3.57
CA ILE A 93 -16.56 6.96 -2.35
C ILE A 93 -17.56 7.93 -1.73
N ASP A 94 -17.83 7.78 -0.43
CA ASP A 94 -18.55 8.80 0.32
C ASP A 94 -17.53 9.74 1.00
N LEU A 95 -17.28 10.90 0.39
CA LEU A 95 -16.44 11.92 0.98
C LEU A 95 -17.26 12.82 1.90
N ALA A 96 -16.79 13.02 3.13
CA ALA A 96 -17.40 13.94 4.09
C ALA A 96 -17.49 15.40 3.58
N THR A 97 -16.61 15.77 2.64
CA THR A 97 -16.60 17.09 1.98
C THR A 97 -16.33 16.94 0.49
N PRO A 98 -16.97 17.76 -0.37
CA PRO A 98 -16.76 17.68 -1.80
C PRO A 98 -15.32 18.06 -2.18
N PRO A 99 -14.78 17.49 -3.28
CA PRO A 99 -13.46 17.85 -3.75
C PRO A 99 -13.35 19.32 -4.16
N THR A 100 -12.17 19.89 -3.97
CA THR A 100 -11.81 21.25 -4.35
C THR A 100 -10.67 21.24 -5.37
N ASP A 101 -10.43 22.36 -6.07
CA ASP A 101 -9.29 22.46 -6.97
C ASP A 101 -7.94 22.54 -6.23
N ASP A 102 -7.97 22.73 -4.91
CA ASP A 102 -6.80 22.72 -4.02
C ASP A 102 -6.46 21.31 -3.52
N ASP A 103 -7.31 20.31 -3.77
CA ASP A 103 -7.01 18.93 -3.37
C ASP A 103 -5.88 18.37 -4.25
N GLU A 104 -4.81 17.88 -3.61
CA GLU A 104 -3.63 17.36 -4.31
C GLU A 104 -3.72 15.84 -4.54
N HIS A 105 -4.39 15.12 -3.65
CA HIS A 105 -4.51 13.66 -3.66
C HIS A 105 -5.78 13.17 -2.96
N LEU A 106 -6.08 11.89 -3.16
CA LEU A 106 -7.17 11.16 -2.54
C LEU A 106 -6.64 9.85 -1.95
N LEU A 107 -6.89 9.60 -0.67
CA LEU A 107 -6.59 8.31 -0.05
C LEU A 107 -7.72 7.31 -0.22
N ILE A 108 -7.34 6.11 -0.61
CA ILE A 108 -8.25 5.02 -0.91
C ILE A 108 -7.75 3.77 -0.22
N GLU A 109 -8.54 3.25 0.71
CA GLU A 109 -8.26 1.97 1.33
C GLU A 109 -8.84 0.84 0.48
N LEU A 110 -8.03 -0.20 0.24
CA LEU A 110 -8.29 -1.29 -0.68
C LEU A 110 -8.08 -2.64 0.03
N GLU A 111 -8.80 -3.68 -0.39
CA GLU A 111 -8.50 -5.04 0.07
C GLU A 111 -7.13 -5.51 -0.44
N ASN A 112 -6.35 -6.20 0.40
CA ASN A 112 -5.03 -6.70 0.02
C ASN A 112 -5.16 -7.79 -1.08
N PRO A 113 -4.47 -7.65 -2.23
CA PRO A 113 -4.47 -8.61 -3.32
C PRO A 113 -3.90 -9.98 -2.95
N LEU A 114 -3.13 -10.11 -1.86
CA LEU A 114 -2.58 -11.38 -1.35
C LEU A 114 -2.55 -11.38 0.19
N PRO A 115 -3.60 -11.86 0.88
CA PRO A 115 -3.54 -12.02 2.32
C PRO A 115 -2.45 -13.04 2.70
N GLN A 116 -1.48 -12.63 3.54
CA GLN A 116 -0.35 -13.48 3.95
C GLN A 116 -0.81 -14.67 4.80
N LYS A 117 -1.97 -14.57 5.47
CA LYS A 117 -2.67 -15.67 6.15
C LYS A 117 -4.15 -15.67 5.78
N LYS A 118 -4.78 -16.85 5.79
CA LYS A 118 -6.20 -17.06 5.40
C LYS A 118 -7.23 -16.24 6.20
N ASP A 119 -6.84 -15.72 7.37
CA ASP A 119 -7.72 -15.01 8.30
C ASP A 119 -7.27 -13.56 8.56
N GLU A 120 -6.29 -13.03 7.82
CA GLU A 120 -5.85 -11.64 7.96
C GLU A 120 -6.56 -10.75 6.92
N GLU A 121 -7.48 -9.90 7.38
CA GLU A 121 -7.97 -8.75 6.60
C GLU A 121 -6.84 -7.72 6.46
N CYS A 122 -5.91 -7.97 5.55
CA CYS A 122 -4.94 -6.96 5.18
C CYS A 122 -5.59 -5.96 4.24
N ARG A 123 -5.36 -4.67 4.46
CA ARG A 123 -5.84 -3.59 3.60
C ARG A 123 -4.64 -2.80 3.10
N ILE A 124 -4.61 -2.49 1.81
CA ILE A 124 -3.58 -1.64 1.20
C ILE A 124 -4.15 -0.24 1.08
N ILE A 125 -3.30 0.77 1.36
CA ILE A 125 -3.67 2.16 1.13
C ILE A 125 -3.10 2.62 -0.22
N CYS A 126 -3.98 3.07 -1.10
CA CYS A 126 -3.64 3.72 -2.36
C CYS A 126 -3.76 5.23 -2.22
N GLU A 127 -2.70 5.95 -2.54
CA GLU A 127 -2.68 7.40 -2.58
C GLU A 127 -2.79 7.87 -4.04
N LEU A 128 -3.96 8.37 -4.43
CA LEU A 128 -4.25 8.81 -5.80
C LEU A 128 -3.98 10.31 -5.95
N HIS A 129 -2.85 10.66 -6.53
CA HIS A 129 -2.46 12.03 -6.88
C HIS A 129 -3.04 12.46 -8.23
N TYR A 130 -3.22 13.77 -8.42
CA TYR A 130 -3.61 14.35 -9.70
C TYR A 130 -2.57 15.32 -10.26
N CYS A 131 -2.10 15.06 -11.48
CA CYS A 131 -1.20 15.93 -12.23
C CYS A 131 -1.91 16.50 -13.47
N ARG A 132 -2.25 17.79 -13.42
CA ARG A 132 -2.91 18.49 -14.53
C ARG A 132 -1.94 18.76 -15.68
N ILE A 133 -2.37 18.45 -16.90
CA ILE A 133 -1.67 18.79 -18.14
C ILE A 133 -2.49 19.77 -18.98
N THR A 134 -1.87 20.81 -19.51
CA THR A 134 -2.58 21.77 -20.38
C THR A 134 -2.92 21.13 -21.73
N HIS A 135 -3.99 21.59 -22.38
CA HIS A 135 -4.42 21.04 -23.67
C HIS A 135 -3.33 21.08 -24.76
N GLU A 136 -2.39 22.01 -24.68
CA GLU A 136 -1.24 22.13 -25.58
C GLU A 136 -0.34 20.90 -25.55
N TYR A 137 -0.21 20.25 -24.39
CA TYR A 137 0.60 19.04 -24.19
C TYR A 137 -0.26 17.78 -24.11
N SER A 138 -1.55 17.85 -24.48
CA SER A 138 -2.47 16.70 -24.42
C SER A 138 -2.01 15.49 -25.25
N GLN A 139 -1.24 15.70 -26.32
CA GLN A 139 -0.65 14.62 -27.10
C GLN A 139 0.39 13.78 -26.30
N HIS A 140 0.91 14.32 -25.19
CA HIS A 140 1.92 13.72 -24.34
C HIS A 140 1.36 13.09 -23.06
N LEU A 141 0.04 12.99 -22.88
CA LEU A 141 -0.56 12.38 -21.67
C LEU A 141 -0.05 10.95 -21.41
N SER A 142 0.20 10.19 -22.47
CA SER A 142 0.79 8.84 -22.51
C SER A 142 2.33 8.77 -22.33
N ALA A 143 3.01 9.91 -22.43
CA ALA A 143 4.45 10.06 -22.16
C ALA A 143 4.71 11.42 -21.50
N PRO A 144 4.34 11.57 -20.22
CA PRO A 144 4.54 12.82 -19.50
C PRO A 144 6.01 13.23 -19.47
N GLU A 145 6.96 12.28 -19.62
CA GLU A 145 8.39 12.58 -19.69
C GLU A 145 8.82 13.47 -20.88
N ASN A 146 7.96 13.60 -21.90
CA ASN A 146 8.22 14.45 -23.06
C ASN A 146 7.80 15.90 -22.83
N ILE A 147 7.20 16.19 -21.68
CA ILE A 147 6.76 17.53 -21.32
C ILE A 147 7.93 18.27 -20.66
N PRO A 148 8.25 19.49 -21.08
CA PRO A 148 9.33 20.25 -20.47
C PRO A 148 8.97 20.59 -19.02
N LEU A 149 9.90 20.32 -18.09
CA LEU A 149 9.76 20.70 -16.68
C LEU A 149 9.99 22.21 -16.45
N ALA A 150 10.74 22.86 -17.35
CA ALA A 150 11.04 24.28 -17.25
C ALA A 150 9.75 25.12 -17.37
N ASP A 151 9.55 26.04 -16.44
CA ASP A 151 8.43 26.98 -16.40
C ASP A 151 7.03 26.31 -16.36
N TRP A 152 6.96 25.04 -15.92
CA TRP A 152 5.70 24.33 -15.80
C TRP A 152 4.83 24.93 -14.67
N PRO A 153 3.58 25.35 -14.94
CA PRO A 153 2.80 26.15 -14.00
C PRO A 153 2.02 25.36 -12.93
N PHE A 154 1.90 24.03 -13.07
CA PHE A 154 1.04 23.20 -12.20
C PHE A 154 1.74 21.92 -11.75
N ASN A 155 1.79 21.63 -10.44
CA ASN A 155 2.23 20.33 -9.91
C ASN A 155 3.57 19.84 -10.49
N THR A 156 4.54 20.75 -10.63
CA THR A 156 5.85 20.48 -11.23
C THR A 156 6.59 19.33 -10.55
N ASP A 157 6.35 19.12 -9.25
CA ASP A 157 6.93 18.01 -8.50
C ASP A 157 6.39 16.64 -8.95
N LEU A 158 5.06 16.50 -9.12
CA LEU A 158 4.43 15.26 -9.62
C LEU A 158 4.87 14.94 -11.06
N LEU A 159 4.95 15.97 -11.92
CA LEU A 159 5.46 15.78 -13.27
C LEU A 159 6.93 15.32 -13.25
N ALA A 160 7.76 15.94 -12.42
CA ALA A 160 9.16 15.52 -12.24
C ALA A 160 9.28 14.10 -11.66
N GLN A 161 8.38 13.69 -10.76
CA GLN A 161 8.30 12.32 -10.26
C GLN A 161 7.95 11.31 -11.38
N LEU A 162 7.08 11.68 -12.33
CA LEU A 162 6.78 10.86 -13.50
C LEU A 162 8.01 10.72 -14.43
N HIS A 163 8.78 11.80 -14.62
CA HIS A 163 10.05 11.75 -15.36
C HIS A 163 11.04 10.76 -14.71
N ASP A 164 11.18 10.84 -13.39
CA ASP A 164 12.05 9.97 -12.59
C ASP A 164 11.59 8.51 -12.65
N THR A 165 10.29 8.27 -12.50
CA THR A 165 9.66 6.95 -12.65
C THR A 165 9.98 6.34 -14.01
N ARG A 166 9.83 7.14 -15.07
CA ARG A 166 10.11 6.70 -16.42
C ARG A 166 11.58 6.41 -16.67
N TYR A 167 12.48 7.23 -16.13
CA TYR A 167 13.92 6.98 -16.18
C TYR A 167 14.25 5.62 -15.57
N MET A 168 13.73 5.34 -14.37
CA MET A 168 13.99 4.08 -13.67
C MET A 168 13.42 2.87 -14.41
N ILE A 169 12.21 2.95 -14.97
CA ILE A 169 11.64 1.88 -15.81
C ILE A 169 12.55 1.58 -17.00
N LYS A 170 13.02 2.61 -17.72
CA LYS A 170 13.93 2.44 -18.86
C LYS A 170 15.24 1.77 -18.43
N LYS A 171 15.79 2.17 -17.28
CA LYS A 171 17.04 1.62 -16.74
C LYS A 171 16.90 0.15 -16.36
N VAL A 172 15.89 -0.19 -15.56
CA VAL A 172 15.63 -1.57 -15.11
C VAL A 172 15.41 -2.51 -16.30
N ARG A 173 14.65 -2.07 -17.32
CA ARG A 173 14.49 -2.86 -18.56
C ARG A 173 15.77 -2.96 -19.38
N GLY A 174 16.61 -1.92 -19.37
CA GLY A 174 17.93 -1.94 -20.00
C GLY A 174 18.82 -3.04 -19.42
N LEU A 175 18.78 -3.24 -18.09
CA LEU A 175 19.52 -4.31 -17.41
C LEU A 175 19.13 -5.69 -17.93
N ASP A 176 17.83 -5.96 -18.10
CA ASP A 176 17.34 -7.24 -18.64
C ASP A 176 17.84 -7.48 -20.07
N ILE A 177 17.92 -6.43 -20.89
CA ILE A 177 18.43 -6.55 -22.27
C ILE A 177 19.93 -6.89 -22.24
N THR A 178 20.71 -6.26 -21.37
CA THR A 178 22.16 -6.43 -21.29
C THR A 178 22.60 -7.72 -20.63
N ALA A 179 21.88 -8.19 -19.60
CA ALA A 179 22.22 -9.39 -18.83
C ALA A 179 22.23 -10.66 -19.69
N ASP A 180 21.41 -10.71 -20.75
CA ASP A 180 21.34 -11.85 -21.66
C ASP A 180 22.33 -11.77 -22.85
N SER A 181 22.95 -10.61 -23.09
CA SER A 181 23.78 -10.37 -24.26
C SER A 181 25.26 -10.31 -23.91
N ALA A 182 26.01 -11.38 -24.18
CA ALA A 182 27.48 -11.47 -24.26
C ALA A 182 28.34 -11.03 -23.04
N GLN A 183 27.80 -10.32 -22.05
CA GLN A 183 28.52 -9.88 -20.86
C GLN A 183 28.23 -10.84 -19.70
N LEU A 184 29.18 -11.73 -19.42
CA LEU A 184 29.12 -12.71 -18.32
C LEU A 184 28.96 -12.08 -16.91
N TYR A 185 29.04 -10.75 -16.82
CA TYR A 185 29.17 -9.97 -15.58
C TYR A 185 28.13 -8.83 -15.45
N ALA A 186 27.18 -8.68 -16.39
CA ALA A 186 26.19 -7.62 -16.31
C ALA A 186 25.04 -8.01 -15.36
N PRO A 187 24.64 -7.13 -14.41
CA PRO A 187 23.57 -7.45 -13.49
C PRO A 187 22.20 -7.42 -14.17
N SER A 188 21.32 -8.33 -13.75
CA SER A 188 19.91 -8.39 -14.13
C SER A 188 19.04 -7.37 -13.40
N SER A 189 17.83 -7.11 -13.89
CA SER A 189 16.85 -6.30 -13.15
C SER A 189 16.52 -6.90 -11.79
N ALA A 190 16.47 -8.22 -11.66
CA ALA A 190 16.18 -8.90 -10.40
C ALA A 190 17.28 -8.64 -9.37
N GLU A 191 18.56 -8.79 -9.74
CA GLU A 191 19.68 -8.51 -8.84
C GLU A 191 19.68 -7.04 -8.39
N TYR A 192 19.43 -6.10 -9.32
CA TYR A 192 19.30 -4.68 -9.00
C TYR A 192 18.17 -4.40 -8.00
N ARG A 193 16.96 -4.91 -8.28
CA ARG A 193 15.79 -4.75 -7.39
C ARG A 193 16.05 -5.37 -6.02
N ALA A 194 16.75 -6.50 -5.96
CA ALA A 194 17.11 -7.16 -4.71
C ALA A 194 18.08 -6.32 -3.87
N CYS A 195 19.00 -5.57 -4.47
CA CYS A 195 19.86 -4.62 -3.75
C CYS A 195 19.05 -3.48 -3.12
N VAL A 196 18.16 -2.87 -3.91
CA VAL A 196 17.31 -1.78 -3.43
C VAL A 196 16.42 -2.28 -2.29
N HIS A 197 15.76 -3.43 -2.47
CA HIS A 197 14.90 -4.03 -1.45
C HIS A 197 15.69 -4.34 -0.16
N GLN A 198 16.91 -4.88 -0.26
CA GLN A 198 17.75 -5.13 0.91
C GLN A 198 18.09 -3.86 1.70
N LEU A 199 18.41 -2.75 1.02
CA LEU A 199 18.66 -1.48 1.70
C LEU A 199 17.37 -0.89 2.29
N MET A 200 16.23 -1.05 1.62
CA MET A 200 14.93 -0.65 2.19
C MET A 200 14.62 -1.43 3.47
N MET A 201 14.78 -2.76 3.44
CA MET A 201 14.57 -3.60 4.63
C MET A 201 15.57 -3.27 5.75
N TRP A 202 16.84 -3.03 5.42
CA TRP A 202 17.84 -2.56 6.39
C TRP A 202 17.41 -1.24 7.04
N ALA A 203 17.05 -0.22 6.24
CA ALA A 203 16.65 1.08 6.75
C ALA A 203 15.37 0.99 7.61
N PHE A 204 14.42 0.15 7.19
CA PHE A 204 13.21 -0.17 7.94
C PHE A 204 13.56 -0.81 9.29
N TYR A 205 14.36 -1.87 9.30
CA TYR A 205 14.77 -2.54 10.54
C TYR A 205 15.57 -1.62 11.46
N ARG A 206 16.40 -0.72 10.93
CA ARG A 206 17.12 0.28 11.73
C ARG A 206 16.25 1.43 12.24
N GLY A 207 14.97 1.48 11.86
CA GLY A 207 14.05 2.54 12.27
C GLY A 207 14.31 3.89 11.59
N ILE A 208 14.99 3.89 10.44
CA ILE A 208 15.36 5.10 9.70
C ILE A 208 14.66 5.23 8.34
N LEU A 209 13.71 4.34 8.02
CA LEU A 209 12.84 4.44 6.85
C LEU A 209 11.44 4.92 7.29
N CYS A 210 11.28 6.24 7.42
CA CYS A 210 9.99 6.84 7.75
C CYS A 210 9.95 8.30 7.25
N PRO A 211 9.41 8.55 6.04
CA PRO A 211 9.34 9.89 5.45
C PRO A 211 8.62 10.90 6.35
N ARG A 212 7.59 10.47 7.08
CA ARG A 212 6.77 11.33 7.95
C ARG A 212 7.51 11.83 9.19
N LEU A 213 8.48 11.05 9.67
CA LEU A 213 9.44 11.48 10.69
C LEU A 213 10.67 12.16 10.07
N GLN A 214 10.59 12.54 8.79
CA GLN A 214 11.64 13.22 8.04
C GLN A 214 12.92 12.39 7.90
N LEU A 215 12.81 11.06 8.00
CA LEU A 215 13.92 10.12 7.82
C LEU A 215 14.07 9.72 6.34
N LEU A 216 14.69 8.58 6.03
CA LEU A 216 14.88 8.16 4.63
C LEU A 216 13.53 7.83 3.96
N THR A 217 13.46 8.15 2.67
CA THR A 217 12.39 7.68 1.79
C THR A 217 12.85 6.51 0.93
N SER A 218 11.89 5.74 0.43
CA SER A 218 12.14 4.64 -0.52
C SER A 218 12.81 5.15 -1.81
N GLU A 219 12.39 6.30 -2.34
CA GLU A 219 13.02 6.94 -3.50
C GLU A 219 14.48 7.35 -3.23
N MET A 220 14.78 7.87 -2.02
CA MET A 220 16.16 8.22 -1.67
C MET A 220 17.08 7.00 -1.73
N ILE A 221 16.65 5.87 -1.14
CA ILE A 221 17.42 4.62 -1.19
C ILE A 221 17.58 4.15 -2.64
N LEU A 222 16.51 4.18 -3.43
CA LEU A 222 16.53 3.79 -4.84
C LEU A 222 17.58 4.60 -5.62
N PHE A 223 17.57 5.92 -5.51
CA PHE A 223 18.52 6.78 -6.24
C PHE A 223 19.94 6.75 -5.67
N CYS A 224 20.12 6.39 -4.39
CA CYS A 224 21.43 6.06 -3.84
C CYS A 224 22.01 4.79 -4.47
N VAL A 225 21.19 3.73 -4.58
CA VAL A 225 21.60 2.51 -5.30
C VAL A 225 21.90 2.83 -6.74
N ASP A 226 21.03 3.59 -7.42
CA ASP A 226 21.15 3.99 -8.81
C ASP A 226 22.51 4.60 -9.18
N ARG A 227 23.10 5.37 -8.25
CA ARG A 227 24.40 6.02 -8.37
C ARG A 227 25.58 5.13 -8.01
N GLY A 228 25.41 4.24 -7.04
CA GLY A 228 26.52 3.46 -6.45
C GLY A 228 26.68 2.03 -6.96
N TYR A 229 25.67 1.45 -7.61
CA TYR A 229 25.68 0.01 -7.93
C TYR A 229 26.61 -0.40 -9.09
N ALA A 230 27.04 0.54 -9.93
CA ALA A 230 27.75 0.22 -11.17
C ALA A 230 29.07 -0.54 -10.97
N GLU A 231 29.70 -0.40 -9.80
CA GLU A 231 30.96 -1.07 -9.44
C GLU A 231 30.75 -2.29 -8.53
N LEU A 232 29.51 -2.65 -8.21
CA LEU A 232 29.19 -3.75 -7.30
C LEU A 232 28.90 -5.05 -8.05
N ASP A 233 29.47 -6.16 -7.56
CA ASP A 233 29.02 -7.49 -7.97
C ASP A 233 27.75 -7.87 -7.17
N ILE A 234 26.59 -7.61 -7.78
CA ILE A 234 25.28 -7.77 -7.14
C ILE A 234 24.60 -9.11 -7.46
N ARG A 235 25.33 -10.08 -8.02
CA ARG A 235 24.76 -11.37 -8.45
C ARG A 235 24.25 -12.27 -7.33
N GLU A 236 24.80 -12.09 -6.14
CA GLU A 236 24.37 -12.83 -4.95
C GLU A 236 23.24 -12.12 -4.18
N SER A 237 22.86 -10.90 -4.59
CA SER A 237 21.90 -10.08 -3.87
C SER A 237 20.49 -10.67 -3.86
N ASP A 238 20.09 -11.46 -4.86
CA ASP A 238 18.75 -12.06 -4.91
C ASP A 238 18.57 -13.28 -3.99
N LYS A 239 19.64 -13.87 -3.44
CA LYS A 239 19.51 -15.15 -2.72
C LYS A 239 19.01 -15.01 -1.29
N THR A 240 19.57 -14.07 -0.52
CA THR A 240 19.21 -13.79 0.90
C THR A 240 19.79 -12.44 1.32
N MET A 241 19.19 -11.78 2.31
CA MET A 241 19.80 -10.60 2.96
C MET A 241 21.06 -11.01 3.73
N VAL A 242 22.22 -10.82 3.11
CA VAL A 242 23.53 -11.11 3.71
C VAL A 242 24.09 -9.82 4.32
N LYS A 243 24.42 -9.84 5.63
CA LYS A 243 24.92 -8.63 6.32
C LYS A 243 26.14 -8.02 5.62
N ALA A 244 27.08 -8.84 5.14
CA ALA A 244 28.24 -8.36 4.39
C ALA A 244 27.87 -7.64 3.09
N THR A 245 26.87 -8.16 2.35
CA THR A 245 26.35 -7.50 1.14
C THR A 245 25.71 -6.16 1.47
N VAL A 246 24.95 -6.08 2.56
CA VAL A 246 24.38 -4.81 3.04
C VAL A 246 25.48 -3.82 3.39
N THR A 247 26.51 -4.23 4.14
CA THR A 247 27.67 -3.37 4.45
C THR A 247 28.35 -2.83 3.18
N THR A 248 28.56 -3.66 2.16
CA THR A 248 29.12 -3.22 0.86
C THR A 248 28.18 -2.26 0.12
N LEU A 249 26.86 -2.51 0.15
CA LEU A 249 25.85 -1.61 -0.41
C LEU A 249 25.83 -0.27 0.34
N LEU A 250 25.99 -0.26 1.66
CA LEU A 250 26.09 0.96 2.46
C LEU A 250 27.33 1.76 2.06
N GLU A 251 28.49 1.11 1.96
CA GLU A 251 29.75 1.75 1.58
C GLU A 251 29.67 2.40 0.18
N ARG A 252 29.09 1.71 -0.81
CA ARG A 252 29.10 2.20 -2.19
C ARG A 252 27.89 3.04 -2.58
N CYS A 253 26.72 2.77 -2.03
CA CYS A 253 25.47 3.44 -2.42
C CYS A 253 25.05 4.54 -1.43
N MET A 254 25.17 4.28 -0.12
CA MET A 254 24.63 5.18 0.92
C MET A 254 25.70 6.14 1.49
N TYR A 255 26.94 5.72 1.63
CA TYR A 255 28.01 6.55 2.18
C TYR A 255 28.26 7.84 1.37
N PRO A 256 28.18 7.87 0.03
CA PRO A 256 28.24 9.12 -0.73
C PRO A 256 27.15 10.14 -0.36
N LEU A 257 25.96 9.69 0.08
CA LEU A 257 24.92 10.57 0.60
C LEU A 257 25.38 11.28 1.89
N VAL A 258 26.08 10.55 2.75
CA VAL A 258 26.62 11.05 4.02
C VAL A 258 27.81 12.00 3.81
N LEU A 259 28.66 11.70 2.82
CA LEU A 259 29.84 12.50 2.47
C LEU A 259 29.53 13.71 1.57
N GLY A 260 28.37 13.73 0.91
CA GLY A 260 27.97 14.73 -0.09
C GLY A 260 27.97 16.19 0.39
N ALA A 261 28.11 17.10 -0.59
CA ALA A 261 28.65 18.46 -0.53
C ALA A 261 27.95 19.54 0.33
N ASN A 262 27.28 19.20 1.44
CA ASN A 262 26.70 20.19 2.36
C ASN A 262 26.93 19.83 3.84
N THR A 263 28.18 19.52 4.20
CA THR A 263 28.60 19.37 5.61
C THR A 263 28.29 20.59 6.48
N LYS A 264 27.99 21.74 5.86
CA LYS A 264 27.63 23.00 6.54
C LYS A 264 26.15 23.12 6.91
N SER A 265 25.21 22.49 6.19
CA SER A 265 23.77 22.66 6.45
C SER A 265 23.16 21.56 7.33
N ALA A 266 23.89 20.48 7.62
CA ALA A 266 23.37 19.32 8.36
C ALA A 266 22.12 18.68 7.72
N GLN A 267 21.93 18.81 6.40
CA GLN A 267 20.82 18.23 5.64
C GLN A 267 21.34 17.21 4.63
N LEU A 268 20.57 16.13 4.42
CA LEU A 268 20.83 15.14 3.39
C LEU A 268 20.02 15.48 2.13
N PHE A 269 20.71 15.61 1.00
CA PHE A 269 20.11 15.93 -0.28
C PHE A 269 20.57 14.96 -1.37
N LEU A 270 19.64 14.53 -2.20
CA LEU A 270 19.84 13.61 -3.29
C LEU A 270 19.12 14.11 -4.55
N PRO A 271 19.86 14.65 -5.53
CA PRO A 271 19.27 15.01 -6.81
C PRO A 271 18.73 13.79 -7.56
N THR A 272 17.61 13.93 -8.24
CA THR A 272 17.09 12.91 -9.16
C THR A 272 17.43 13.28 -10.61
N PRO A 273 17.27 12.35 -11.57
CA PRO A 273 17.43 12.63 -13.00
C PRO A 273 16.53 13.76 -13.54
N SER A 274 15.35 13.97 -12.96
CA SER A 274 14.45 15.07 -13.32
C SER A 274 14.92 16.44 -12.80
N GLY A 275 15.88 16.47 -11.86
CA GLY A 275 16.34 17.68 -11.19
C GLY A 275 15.64 17.95 -9.85
N ARG A 276 14.68 17.11 -9.42
CA ARG A 276 14.16 17.14 -8.05
C ARG A 276 15.31 16.94 -7.07
N ILE A 277 15.19 17.55 -5.90
CA ILE A 277 16.10 17.31 -4.78
C ILE A 277 15.29 16.58 -3.72
N LEU A 278 15.52 15.27 -3.60
CA LEU A 278 14.99 14.51 -2.48
C LEU A 278 15.83 14.87 -1.26
N GLY A 279 15.19 15.08 -0.12
CA GLY A 279 15.94 15.33 1.10
C GLY A 279 15.09 15.22 2.34
N CYS A 280 15.77 15.07 3.47
CA CYS A 280 15.19 15.19 4.80
C CYS A 280 15.08 16.68 5.14
N SER A 281 14.28 17.45 4.40
CA SER A 281 14.04 18.88 4.70
C SER A 281 12.63 19.06 5.23
N SER A 282 12.54 19.51 6.47
CA SER A 282 11.30 19.97 7.09
C SER A 282 10.92 21.37 6.63
N ILE A 283 9.62 21.63 6.63
CA ILE A 283 9.05 22.99 6.62
C ILE A 283 9.39 23.72 7.94
N SER A 284 9.66 22.99 9.03
CA SER A 284 10.19 23.54 10.29
C SER A 284 11.71 23.74 10.20
N LYS A 285 12.22 24.85 10.71
CA LYS A 285 13.61 25.29 10.47
C LYS A 285 14.68 24.38 11.12
N ASP A 286 14.31 23.44 12.01
CA ASP A 286 15.25 22.91 13.01
C ASP A 286 15.23 21.37 13.26
N SER A 287 14.31 20.57 12.67
CA SER A 287 14.27 19.10 12.86
C SER A 287 15.15 18.29 11.88
N SER A 288 15.51 18.88 10.75
CA SER A 288 16.38 18.30 9.71
C SER A 288 17.78 17.82 10.17
N PRO A 289 18.48 18.50 11.11
CA PRO A 289 19.77 18.04 11.64
C PRO A 289 19.68 16.72 12.41
N VAL A 290 18.55 16.47 13.09
CA VAL A 290 18.35 15.31 13.95
C VAL A 290 18.15 14.03 13.15
N ALA A 291 17.28 14.10 12.13
CA ALA A 291 17.10 13.02 11.16
C ALA A 291 18.42 12.72 10.42
N THR A 292 19.12 13.77 9.98
CA THR A 292 20.42 13.63 9.32
C THR A 292 21.44 12.95 10.22
N HIS A 293 21.54 13.33 11.49
CA HIS A 293 22.45 12.68 12.43
C HIS A 293 22.12 11.19 12.58
N SER A 294 20.85 10.86 12.82
CA SER A 294 20.39 9.47 13.03
C SER A 294 20.71 8.58 11.82
N ILE A 295 20.48 9.09 10.61
CA ILE A 295 20.81 8.41 9.35
C ILE A 295 22.32 8.23 9.20
N LYS A 296 23.11 9.30 9.42
CA LYS A 296 24.58 9.24 9.32
C LYS A 296 25.18 8.24 10.29
N ARG A 297 24.68 8.23 11.53
CA ARG A 297 25.11 7.30 12.58
C ARG A 297 24.83 5.86 12.15
N ALA A 298 23.60 5.54 11.77
CA ALA A 298 23.22 4.20 11.35
C ALA A 298 24.05 3.69 10.15
N ILE A 299 24.26 4.53 9.12
CA ILE A 299 25.10 4.18 7.95
C ILE A 299 26.54 3.92 8.40
N THR A 300 27.09 4.77 9.28
CA THR A 300 28.50 4.68 9.69
C THR A 300 28.74 3.45 10.57
N GLU A 301 27.86 3.18 11.55
CA GLU A 301 27.96 2.01 12.43
C GLU A 301 27.92 0.70 11.63
N ASP A 302 26.92 0.56 10.75
CA ASP A 302 26.67 -0.69 10.01
C ASP A 302 27.64 -0.89 8.82
N MET A 303 28.29 0.18 8.38
CA MET A 303 29.42 0.12 7.46
C MET A 303 30.71 -0.36 8.16
N ILE A 304 30.94 0.07 9.41
CA ILE A 304 32.15 -0.29 10.18
C ILE A 304 32.04 -1.72 10.73
N SER A 305 30.85 -2.13 11.17
CA SER A 305 30.63 -3.44 11.77
C SER A 305 29.47 -4.17 11.11
N VAL A 306 29.79 -5.27 10.42
CA VAL A 306 28.79 -6.17 9.83
C VAL A 306 27.83 -6.72 10.90
N GLU A 307 28.27 -6.83 12.15
CA GLU A 307 27.44 -7.36 13.25
C GLU A 307 26.26 -6.44 13.60
N THR A 308 26.41 -5.12 13.41
CA THR A 308 25.38 -4.13 13.73
C THR A 308 24.31 -3.99 12.65
N VAL A 309 24.48 -4.64 11.49
CA VAL A 309 23.42 -4.68 10.47
C VAL A 309 22.22 -5.48 11.03
N ALA A 310 21.12 -4.78 11.29
CA ALA A 310 19.88 -5.38 11.79
C ALA A 310 19.15 -6.20 10.72
N ARG A 311 18.62 -7.37 11.11
CA ARG A 311 17.82 -8.25 10.24
C ARG A 311 16.33 -8.30 10.60
N SER A 312 15.95 -7.61 11.66
CA SER A 312 14.58 -7.46 12.13
C SER A 312 14.42 -6.12 12.86
N THR A 313 13.17 -5.67 12.98
CA THR A 313 12.79 -4.51 13.81
C THR A 313 13.25 -4.69 15.26
N ARG A 314 13.18 -5.90 15.81
CA ARG A 314 13.69 -6.25 17.15
C ARG A 314 15.19 -6.03 17.31
N GLU A 315 15.99 -6.52 16.36
CA GLU A 315 17.43 -6.30 16.37
C GLU A 315 17.75 -4.80 16.28
N GLY A 316 17.06 -4.08 15.40
CA GLY A 316 17.20 -2.63 15.26
C GLY A 316 16.79 -1.85 16.50
N PHE A 317 15.71 -2.25 17.16
CA PHE A 317 15.30 -1.67 18.44
C PHE A 317 16.34 -1.95 19.53
N GLY A 318 16.97 -3.13 19.52
CA GLY A 318 18.10 -3.45 20.40
C GLY A 318 19.29 -2.50 20.21
N LEU A 319 19.59 -2.12 18.97
CA LEU A 319 20.61 -1.12 18.66
C LEU A 319 20.18 0.29 19.08
N PHE A 320 18.92 0.65 18.83
CA PHE A 320 18.34 1.91 19.29
C PHE A 320 18.44 2.06 20.82
N ARG A 321 18.09 1.01 21.58
CA ARG A 321 18.20 0.96 23.05
C ARG A 321 19.62 1.15 23.57
N ARG A 322 20.64 0.82 22.77
CA ARG A 322 22.06 0.98 23.13
C ARG A 322 22.62 2.32 22.67
N ALA A 323 21.90 3.02 21.79
CA ALA A 323 22.40 4.20 21.13
C ALA A 323 22.32 5.46 22.00
N TYR A 324 21.39 5.51 22.96
CA TYR A 324 21.11 6.68 23.79
C TYR A 324 21.16 6.37 25.28
N SER A 325 21.57 7.35 26.10
CA SER A 325 21.64 7.24 27.56
C SER A 325 20.30 7.54 28.25
N MET A 326 19.45 8.35 27.60
CA MET A 326 18.15 8.80 28.12
C MET A 326 17.06 8.61 27.07
N TYR A 327 15.83 8.35 27.54
CA TYR A 327 14.68 8.11 26.69
C TYR A 327 13.44 8.81 27.23
N LEU A 328 12.62 9.36 26.34
CA LEU A 328 11.23 9.66 26.63
C LEU A 328 10.39 8.45 26.23
N LYS A 329 9.60 7.96 27.19
CA LYS A 329 8.50 7.03 26.94
C LYS A 329 7.24 7.86 26.81
N ILE A 330 6.56 7.74 25.69
CA ILE A 330 5.33 8.48 25.39
C ILE A 330 4.20 7.47 25.32
N THR A 331 3.29 7.54 26.27
CA THR A 331 2.13 6.67 26.36
C THR A 331 0.88 7.47 26.00
N LEU A 332 0.29 7.18 24.85
CA LEU A 332 -1.00 7.71 24.45
C LEU A 332 -2.07 6.67 24.78
N ARG A 333 -3.14 7.07 25.46
CA ARG A 333 -4.32 6.22 25.68
C ARG A 333 -5.54 6.88 25.06
N TYR A 334 -6.41 6.08 24.46
CA TYR A 334 -7.66 6.52 23.88
C TYR A 334 -8.75 5.52 24.23
N TRP A 335 -9.97 6.01 24.42
CA TRP A 335 -11.10 5.20 24.91
C TRP A 335 -12.12 4.89 23.81
N ASN A 336 -11.89 5.38 22.59
CA ASN A 336 -12.76 5.19 21.44
C ASN A 336 -11.95 4.68 20.24
N TYR A 337 -12.30 3.50 19.75
CA TYR A 337 -11.65 2.84 18.63
C TYR A 337 -11.59 3.70 17.36
N ALA A 338 -12.69 4.39 17.01
CA ALA A 338 -12.73 5.27 15.84
C ALA A 338 -11.82 6.51 16.01
N THR A 339 -11.60 6.93 17.25
CA THR A 339 -10.62 7.98 17.57
C THR A 339 -9.19 7.42 17.51
N GLY A 340 -8.99 6.17 17.94
CA GLY A 340 -7.72 5.42 17.82
C GLY A 340 -7.18 5.39 16.40
N GLU A 341 -7.96 4.95 15.41
CA GLU A 341 -7.51 4.88 14.01
C GLU A 341 -7.09 6.26 13.46
N ARG A 342 -7.86 7.32 13.76
CA ARG A 342 -7.51 8.68 13.32
C ARG A 342 -6.25 9.21 14.01
N LEU A 343 -6.10 8.94 15.31
CA LEU A 343 -4.96 9.37 16.10
C LEU A 343 -3.69 8.67 15.67
N GLU A 344 -3.76 7.36 15.46
CA GLU A 344 -2.64 6.54 15.00
C GLU A 344 -2.03 7.13 13.71
N MET A 345 -2.89 7.51 12.78
CA MET A 345 -2.50 8.17 11.53
C MET A 345 -1.83 9.52 11.78
N GLN A 346 -2.26 10.31 12.77
CA GLN A 346 -1.79 11.68 12.98
C GLN A 346 -0.72 11.83 14.08
N PHE A 347 -0.38 10.74 14.78
CA PHE A 347 0.43 10.79 16.00
C PHE A 347 1.88 11.23 15.75
N TYR A 348 2.46 10.92 14.60
CA TYR A 348 3.78 11.39 14.19
C TYR A 348 3.92 12.93 14.26
N GLN A 349 2.84 13.70 14.01
CA GLN A 349 2.88 15.16 14.15
C GLN A 349 3.12 15.58 15.61
N VAL A 350 2.52 14.84 16.54
CA VAL A 350 2.76 15.04 17.98
C VAL A 350 4.19 14.65 18.34
N LEU A 351 4.73 13.56 17.77
CA LEU A 351 6.12 13.16 18.00
C LEU A 351 7.13 14.19 17.48
N LEU A 352 6.87 14.76 16.29
CA LEU A 352 7.67 15.86 15.73
C LEU A 352 7.57 17.13 16.59
N LEU A 353 6.36 17.46 17.08
CA LEU A 353 6.16 18.58 18.02
C LEU A 353 6.98 18.38 19.30
N ILE A 354 7.06 17.16 19.82
CA ILE A 354 7.90 16.84 20.99
C ILE A 354 9.38 17.11 20.68
N GLN A 355 9.87 16.73 19.49
CA GLN A 355 11.24 17.06 19.10
C GLN A 355 11.47 18.57 19.03
N ASP A 356 10.54 19.33 18.44
CA ASP A 356 10.62 20.79 18.32
C ASP A 356 10.62 21.46 19.72
N GLU A 357 9.72 21.04 20.62
CA GLU A 357 9.68 21.56 21.99
C GLU A 357 10.93 21.19 22.80
N LEU A 358 11.51 19.99 22.58
CA LEU A 358 12.79 19.64 23.20
C LEU A 358 13.88 20.63 22.77
N MET A 359 13.98 20.94 21.48
CA MET A 359 14.95 21.92 20.98
C MET A 359 14.78 23.29 21.66
N ASP A 360 13.53 23.73 21.86
CA ASP A 360 13.21 24.99 22.54
C ASP A 360 13.56 24.95 24.04
N ILE A 361 13.27 23.85 24.74
CA ILE A 361 13.60 23.66 26.16
C ILE A 361 15.11 23.71 26.37
N PHE A 362 15.87 23.04 25.50
CA PHE A 362 17.32 22.98 25.61
C PHE A 362 18.02 24.26 25.11
N GLN A 363 17.31 25.11 24.34
CA GLN A 363 17.88 26.29 23.65
C GLN A 363 19.15 25.94 22.85
N ALA A 364 19.24 24.69 22.41
CA ALA A 364 20.40 24.10 21.78
C ALA A 364 19.96 22.95 20.88
N PRO A 365 20.67 22.70 19.77
CA PRO A 365 20.41 21.55 18.94
C PRO A 365 20.65 20.27 19.73
N ILE A 366 19.58 19.56 20.07
CA ILE A 366 19.60 18.25 20.71
C ILE A 366 19.33 17.18 19.64
N ILE A 367 20.04 16.06 19.73
CA ILE A 367 19.78 14.93 18.86
C ILE A 367 18.80 14.02 19.59
N SER A 368 17.55 14.02 19.11
CA SER A 368 16.45 13.22 19.62
C SER A 368 15.94 12.27 18.53
N HIS A 369 16.16 10.97 18.64
CA HIS A 369 15.71 10.01 17.62
C HIS A 369 14.38 9.38 18.03
N ILE A 370 13.34 9.60 17.23
CA ILE A 370 12.05 8.91 17.38
C ILE A 370 12.16 7.51 16.79
N TRP A 371 11.83 6.49 17.59
CA TRP A 371 11.64 5.13 17.07
C TRP A 371 10.29 5.03 16.35
N PRO A 372 10.24 4.63 15.06
CA PRO A 372 9.02 4.73 14.25
C PRO A 372 7.96 3.66 14.55
N PHE A 373 8.32 2.59 15.25
CA PHE A 373 7.40 1.46 15.49
C PHE A 373 6.77 1.53 16.88
N ASN A 374 5.49 1.16 16.96
CA ASN A 374 4.84 0.92 18.24
C ASN A 374 5.48 -0.29 18.93
N MET A 375 5.74 -0.16 20.22
CA MET A 375 6.30 -1.24 21.02
C MET A 375 5.48 -1.35 22.30
N VAL A 376 4.25 -1.87 22.17
CA VAL A 376 3.34 -2.05 23.32
C VAL A 376 3.75 -3.29 24.11
N LEU A 377 4.01 -3.13 25.41
CA LEU A 377 3.94 -4.25 26.35
C LEU A 377 2.48 -4.41 26.81
N PRO A 378 1.97 -5.64 26.99
CA PRO A 378 0.64 -5.86 27.58
C PRO A 378 0.43 -5.21 28.96
N GLN A 379 1.52 -4.76 29.59
CA GLN A 379 1.57 -4.13 30.91
C GLN A 379 1.43 -2.60 30.84
N ASP A 380 1.77 -1.98 29.71
CA ASP A 380 1.82 -0.53 29.55
C ASP A 380 0.44 0.05 29.22
N VAL A 381 -0.27 -0.62 28.31
CA VAL A 381 -1.64 -0.32 27.91
C VAL A 381 -2.32 -1.64 27.52
N PRO A 382 -3.62 -1.84 27.83
CA PRO A 382 -4.39 -2.97 27.29
C PRO A 382 -4.32 -3.02 25.75
N GLU A 383 -4.35 -4.22 25.16
CA GLU A 383 -4.46 -4.38 23.70
C GLU A 383 -5.67 -3.54 23.21
N ASP A 384 -5.46 -2.72 22.17
CA ASP A 384 -6.46 -1.82 21.54
C ASP A 384 -6.86 -0.52 22.29
N GLU A 385 -6.18 -0.18 23.40
CA GLU A 385 -6.52 1.02 24.21
C GLU A 385 -5.40 2.09 24.24
N GLY A 386 -4.38 1.98 23.40
CA GLY A 386 -3.34 3.02 23.29
C GLY A 386 -2.07 2.67 22.52
N TRP A 387 -1.12 3.60 22.57
CA TRP A 387 0.11 3.62 21.78
C TRP A 387 1.32 3.96 22.65
N VAL A 388 2.46 3.29 22.42
CA VAL A 388 3.71 3.57 23.13
C VAL A 388 4.82 3.87 22.14
N SER A 389 5.33 5.11 22.20
CA SER A 389 6.46 5.58 21.39
C SER A 389 7.67 5.90 22.25
N PHE A 390 8.86 5.78 21.65
CA PHE A 390 10.14 6.05 22.30
C PHE A 390 10.92 7.13 21.55
N VAL A 391 11.47 8.08 22.30
CA VAL A 391 12.41 9.08 21.77
C VAL A 391 13.73 8.97 22.52
N GLY A 392 14.79 8.55 21.84
CA GLY A 392 16.13 8.45 22.39
C GLY A 392 16.83 9.80 22.33
N ILE A 393 17.49 10.21 23.42
CA ILE A 393 18.14 11.52 23.53
C ILE A 393 19.65 11.34 23.73
N GLU A 394 20.44 12.02 22.90
CA GLU A 394 21.91 11.97 22.97
C GLU A 394 22.47 13.06 23.88
N GLU A 395 23.22 12.64 24.91
CA GLU A 395 23.81 13.54 25.91
C GLU A 395 25.13 14.18 25.44
N ASP A 396 25.91 13.47 24.64
CA ASP A 396 27.28 13.88 24.24
C ASP A 396 27.30 15.18 23.43
N PHE A 397 26.23 15.44 22.67
CA PHE A 397 26.13 16.67 21.88
C PHE A 397 26.01 17.92 22.76
N LEU A 398 25.34 17.83 23.91
CA LEU A 398 25.19 18.93 24.87
C LEU A 398 26.52 19.28 25.55
N ASN A 399 27.38 18.27 25.78
CA ASN A 399 28.68 18.44 26.44
C ASN A 399 29.75 19.06 25.50
N SER A 400 29.60 18.89 24.18
CA SER A 400 30.59 19.33 23.18
C SER A 400 30.59 20.85 22.93
N ARG A 401 29.46 21.56 23.15
CA ARG A 401 29.41 23.03 23.10
C ARG A 401 29.75 23.63 24.46
N ARG A 402 30.93 24.27 24.54
CA ARG A 402 31.45 24.98 25.73
C ARG A 402 30.39 25.88 26.36
N GLY A 403 29.78 25.44 27.47
CA GLY A 403 28.88 26.25 28.27
C GLY A 403 27.83 25.48 29.08
N PHE A 404 27.48 24.26 28.67
CA PHE A 404 26.48 23.46 29.37
C PHE A 404 27.08 22.79 30.62
N ARG A 405 26.49 23.02 31.81
CA ARG A 405 26.94 22.46 33.11
C ARG A 405 25.82 21.76 33.90
N GLY A 406 24.70 21.40 33.25
CA GLY A 406 23.58 20.68 33.87
C GLY A 406 23.46 19.25 33.34
N SER A 407 23.00 18.31 34.17
CA SER A 407 22.59 16.97 33.71
C SER A 407 21.27 17.07 32.94
N LEU A 408 21.05 16.20 31.94
CA LEU A 408 19.78 16.11 31.18
C LEU A 408 18.54 16.10 32.09
N SER A 409 18.60 15.36 33.21
CA SER A 409 17.54 15.26 34.22
C SER A 409 17.26 16.57 34.97
N THR A 410 18.21 17.50 34.98
CA THR A 410 18.04 18.82 35.60
C THR A 410 17.27 19.77 34.68
N ILE A 411 17.49 19.67 33.37
CA ILE A 411 16.77 20.47 32.36
C ILE A 411 15.38 19.87 32.11
N LEU A 412 15.30 18.56 31.86
CA LEU A 412 14.03 17.84 31.73
C LEU A 412 13.47 17.48 33.10
N ASN A 413 13.28 18.50 33.92
CA ASN A 413 12.59 18.40 35.20
C ASN A 413 11.06 18.32 34.99
N GLU A 414 10.32 18.14 36.09
CA GLU A 414 8.85 18.04 36.07
C GLU A 414 8.17 19.21 35.34
N ASN A 415 8.69 20.44 35.44
CA ASN A 415 8.11 21.58 34.73
C ASN A 415 8.32 21.50 33.21
N ALA A 416 9.47 21.00 32.76
CA ALA A 416 9.76 20.81 31.34
C ALA A 416 8.92 19.66 30.75
N ILE A 417 8.75 18.56 31.50
CA ILE A 417 7.87 17.46 31.12
C ILE A 417 6.41 17.94 31.09
N GLN A 418 5.97 18.74 32.07
CA GLN A 418 4.65 19.33 32.06
C GLN A 418 4.44 20.25 30.85
N ARG A 419 5.44 21.06 30.49
CA ARG A 419 5.39 21.88 29.28
C ARG A 419 5.22 21.04 28.02
N LEU A 420 5.94 19.91 27.90
CA LEU A 420 5.78 18.99 26.76
C LEU A 420 4.36 18.41 26.71
N ASN A 421 3.84 17.94 27.85
CA ASN A 421 2.47 17.43 27.95
C ASN A 421 1.45 18.50 27.56
N ASP A 422 1.60 19.73 28.07
CA ASP A 422 0.70 20.85 27.76
C ASP A 422 0.74 21.22 26.27
N ALA A 423 1.93 21.26 25.65
CA ALA A 423 2.07 21.53 24.22
C ALA A 423 1.36 20.46 23.38
N CYS A 424 1.54 19.18 23.74
CA CYS A 424 0.90 18.07 23.03
C CYS A 424 -0.62 18.05 23.23
N MET A 425 -1.13 18.22 24.45
CA MET A 425 -2.56 18.22 24.73
C MET A 425 -3.30 19.42 24.11
N ASN A 426 -2.57 20.50 23.79
CA ASN A 426 -3.11 21.63 23.02
C ASN A 426 -3.11 21.40 21.50
N HIS A 427 -2.43 20.36 21.01
CA HIS A 427 -2.39 20.03 19.59
C HIS A 427 -3.79 19.66 19.08
N PRO A 428 -4.22 20.14 17.88
CA PRO A 428 -5.59 19.93 17.38
C PRO A 428 -6.01 18.46 17.32
N VAL A 429 -5.06 17.58 17.00
CA VAL A 429 -5.25 16.12 16.92
C VAL A 429 -5.65 15.52 18.27
N LEU A 430 -4.98 15.93 19.36
CA LEU A 430 -5.25 15.40 20.70
C LEU A 430 -6.41 16.14 21.39
N LYS A 431 -6.53 17.45 21.16
CA LYS A 431 -7.57 18.30 21.78
C LYS A 431 -8.99 17.90 21.37
N SER A 432 -9.16 17.39 20.16
CA SER A 432 -10.44 16.93 19.63
C SER A 432 -10.78 15.48 19.98
N ALA A 433 -9.81 14.77 20.57
CA ALA A 433 -9.89 13.36 20.85
C ALA A 433 -10.04 13.12 22.35
N GLU A 434 -10.95 12.22 22.75
CA GLU A 434 -10.99 11.74 24.13
C GLU A 434 -9.74 10.88 24.38
N THR A 435 -8.66 11.53 24.81
CA THR A 435 -7.32 10.94 24.93
C THR A 435 -6.63 11.38 26.20
N SER A 436 -5.71 10.56 26.69
CA SER A 436 -4.70 10.98 27.65
C SER A 436 -3.32 10.71 27.10
N LEU A 437 -2.43 11.69 27.21
CA LEU A 437 -1.02 11.55 26.87
C LEU A 437 -0.19 11.64 28.15
N GLU A 438 0.74 10.71 28.31
CA GLU A 438 1.70 10.69 29.40
C GLU A 438 3.12 10.60 28.84
N ILE A 439 3.96 11.58 29.19
CA ILE A 439 5.38 11.63 28.80
C ILE A 439 6.22 11.44 30.06
N GLU A 440 7.09 10.43 30.04
CA GLU A 440 7.98 10.08 31.14
C GLU A 440 9.43 10.01 30.69
N LEU A 441 10.35 10.53 31.50
CA LEU A 441 11.79 10.49 31.25
C LEU A 441 12.43 9.33 32.01
N TYR A 442 13.20 8.51 31.30
CA TYR A 442 13.94 7.41 31.88
C TYR A 442 15.41 7.42 31.46
N SER A 443 16.27 6.91 32.35
CA SER A 443 17.59 6.45 31.93
C SER A 443 17.48 5.14 31.15
N GLN A 444 18.49 4.82 30.35
CA GLN A 444 18.57 3.54 29.64
C GLN A 444 18.37 2.34 30.57
N GLU A 445 19.10 2.30 31.70
CA GLU A 445 18.96 1.22 32.70
C GLU A 445 17.59 1.20 33.36
N GLY A 446 17.01 2.38 33.63
CA GLY A 446 15.71 2.51 34.30
C GLY A 446 14.55 2.03 33.43
N LEU A 447 14.59 2.29 32.13
CA LEU A 447 13.53 1.89 31.20
C LEU A 447 13.66 0.44 30.74
N PHE A 448 14.89 0.01 30.50
CA PHE A 448 15.15 -1.25 29.78
C PHE A 448 15.84 -2.32 30.63
N GLY A 449 16.18 -2.02 31.89
CA GLY A 449 16.90 -2.92 32.78
C GLY A 449 18.41 -3.00 32.50
N ARG A 450 19.15 -3.66 33.41
CA ARG A 450 20.61 -3.83 33.36
C ARG A 450 21.10 -5.02 32.51
N SER A 451 20.22 -5.91 32.05
CA SER A 451 20.60 -7.17 31.42
C SER A 451 20.36 -7.17 29.91
N GLU A 452 21.40 -7.49 29.14
CA GLU A 452 21.39 -7.66 27.69
C GLU A 452 20.58 -8.88 27.21
N LEU A 453 20.13 -9.74 28.14
CA LEU A 453 19.57 -11.07 27.84
C LEU A 453 18.05 -11.21 28.06
N ASP A 454 17.37 -10.25 28.71
CA ASP A 454 15.90 -10.30 28.89
C ASP A 454 15.13 -9.69 27.71
N VAL A 455 15.50 -10.20 26.55
CA VAL A 455 14.63 -11.00 25.69
C VAL A 455 13.29 -11.53 26.21
N HIS A 456 12.43 -10.81 26.95
CA HIS A 456 11.09 -11.35 27.27
C HIS A 456 10.38 -11.78 25.98
N SER A 457 10.18 -13.09 25.85
CA SER A 457 9.62 -13.79 24.68
C SER A 457 8.20 -13.37 24.33
N ASP A 458 7.56 -12.63 25.23
CA ASP A 458 6.12 -12.38 25.21
C ASP A 458 5.76 -11.00 24.64
N ARG A 459 6.74 -10.25 24.11
CA ARG A 459 6.44 -9.05 23.32
C ARG A 459 5.83 -9.49 21.99
N LYS A 460 4.50 -9.42 21.87
CA LYS A 460 3.86 -9.42 20.55
C LYS A 460 4.27 -8.13 19.84
N GLU A 461 5.00 -8.27 18.75
CA GLU A 461 5.12 -7.20 17.77
C GLU A 461 3.76 -7.11 17.08
N GLY A 462 2.94 -6.13 17.47
CA GLY A 462 1.88 -5.67 16.59
C GLY A 462 2.56 -5.03 15.38
N MET A 463 2.59 -5.74 14.25
CA MET A 463 2.87 -5.09 12.98
C MET A 463 1.65 -4.21 12.67
N ASP A 464 1.68 -2.95 13.09
CA ASP A 464 0.68 -2.01 12.62
C ASP A 464 1.33 -0.96 11.75
N PHE A 465 1.33 -1.26 10.45
CA PHE A 465 1.81 -0.38 9.40
C PHE A 465 0.95 0.89 9.30
N LYS A 466 -0.27 0.90 9.88
CA LYS A 466 -1.20 2.03 9.80
C LYS A 466 -0.63 3.32 10.38
N ALA A 467 0.06 3.32 11.53
CA ALA A 467 0.69 4.54 12.06
C ALA A 467 1.75 5.20 11.17
N ILE A 468 2.38 4.43 10.28
CA ILE A 468 3.36 4.96 9.32
C ILE A 468 2.64 5.74 8.20
N LEU A 469 1.32 5.59 8.02
CA LEU A 469 0.61 5.88 6.76
C LEU A 469 -0.39 7.04 6.80
N GLY A 470 -0.50 7.77 7.89
CA GLY A 470 -1.62 8.68 8.07
C GLY A 470 -1.89 9.74 7.02
N GLU A 471 -3.16 10.16 7.00
CA GLU A 471 -3.57 11.41 6.38
C GLU A 471 -4.97 11.85 6.82
N GLU A 472 -5.29 13.09 6.48
CA GLU A 472 -6.63 13.66 6.54
C GLU A 472 -7.50 13.06 5.44
N ARG A 473 -8.76 12.74 5.78
CA ARG A 473 -9.82 12.27 4.86
C ARG A 473 -9.54 10.91 4.17
N MET A 474 -9.43 9.86 4.98
CA MET A 474 -9.56 8.49 4.48
C MET A 474 -11.00 8.20 4.05
N ALA A 475 -11.16 7.55 2.90
CA ALA A 475 -12.40 6.91 2.53
C ALA A 475 -12.15 5.44 2.20
N THR A 476 -12.82 4.56 2.93
CA THR A 476 -12.70 3.12 2.75
C THR A 476 -13.56 2.67 1.57
N ILE A 477 -12.97 1.91 0.64
CA ILE A 477 -13.71 1.36 -0.49
C ILE A 477 -13.50 -0.15 -0.54
N ASN A 478 -14.59 -0.90 -0.39
CA ASN A 478 -14.60 -2.29 -0.83
C ASN A 478 -14.72 -2.28 -2.35
N LEU A 479 -13.59 -2.21 -3.05
CA LEU A 479 -13.54 -2.55 -4.46
C LEU A 479 -13.68 -4.06 -4.58
N ASP A 480 -14.91 -4.53 -4.80
CA ASP A 480 -15.13 -5.91 -5.25
C ASP A 480 -14.50 -6.07 -6.65
N LEU A 481 -13.29 -6.62 -6.66
CA LEU A 481 -12.51 -6.85 -7.86
C LEU A 481 -12.78 -8.22 -8.48
N SER A 482 -13.65 -9.05 -7.90
CA SER A 482 -13.82 -10.45 -8.29
C SER A 482 -14.21 -10.60 -9.76
N GLU A 483 -15.22 -9.87 -10.22
CA GLU A 483 -15.70 -9.91 -11.61
C GLU A 483 -14.65 -9.36 -12.60
N THR A 484 -13.92 -8.32 -12.21
CA THR A 484 -12.92 -7.67 -13.08
C THR A 484 -11.64 -8.52 -13.20
N MET A 485 -11.24 -9.18 -12.11
CA MET A 485 -10.11 -10.11 -12.09
C MET A 485 -10.40 -11.37 -12.93
N GLU A 486 -11.61 -11.92 -12.86
CA GLU A 486 -12.02 -13.05 -13.70
C GLU A 486 -12.00 -12.69 -15.20
N GLU A 487 -12.51 -11.51 -15.57
CA GLU A 487 -12.49 -11.03 -16.95
C GLU A 487 -11.07 -10.88 -17.51
N PHE A 488 -10.14 -10.33 -16.71
CA PHE A 488 -8.74 -10.17 -17.13
C PHE A 488 -7.96 -11.50 -17.20
N LEU A 489 -8.26 -12.45 -16.33
CA LEU A 489 -7.69 -13.80 -16.42
C LEU A 489 -8.17 -14.51 -17.68
N MET A 490 -9.44 -14.30 -18.07
CA MET A 490 -9.96 -14.79 -19.33
C MET A 490 -9.31 -14.10 -20.54
N GLU A 491 -9.15 -12.78 -20.53
CA GLU A 491 -8.49 -12.03 -21.61
C GLU A 491 -7.02 -12.46 -21.77
N ALA A 492 -6.28 -12.67 -20.67
CA ALA A 492 -4.91 -13.17 -20.70
C ALA A 492 -4.80 -14.62 -21.23
N ASP A 493 -5.84 -15.43 -21.06
CA ASP A 493 -5.93 -16.78 -21.63
C ASP A 493 -6.39 -16.77 -23.10
N GLU A 494 -7.23 -15.81 -23.49
CA GLU A 494 -7.61 -15.57 -24.89
C GLU A 494 -6.42 -15.05 -25.70
N ASP A 495 -5.60 -14.17 -25.14
CA ASP A 495 -4.40 -13.64 -25.79
C ASP A 495 -3.33 -14.76 -26.01
N LYS A 496 -3.31 -15.77 -25.12
CA LYS A 496 -2.53 -17.01 -25.32
C LYS A 496 -3.11 -17.90 -26.42
N ARG A 497 -4.44 -18.00 -26.54
CA ARG A 497 -5.11 -18.78 -27.59
C ARG A 497 -4.98 -18.12 -28.96
N ALA A 498 -4.99 -16.79 -29.01
CA ALA A 498 -4.91 -16.01 -30.25
C ALA A 498 -3.50 -15.98 -30.86
N ASN A 499 -2.43 -16.17 -30.07
CA ASN A 499 -1.04 -16.17 -30.55
C ASN A 499 -0.20 -17.37 -30.06
N PRO A 500 -0.48 -18.59 -30.57
CA PRO A 500 0.23 -19.81 -30.17
C PRO A 500 1.69 -19.90 -30.66
N ALA A 501 2.13 -19.01 -31.56
CA ALA A 501 3.48 -19.01 -32.16
C ALA A 501 4.53 -18.19 -31.40
N ARG A 502 4.27 -17.78 -30.15
CA ARG A 502 5.24 -17.10 -29.28
C ARG A 502 6.13 -18.17 -28.61
N PRO A 503 7.43 -18.29 -28.94
CA PRO A 503 8.29 -19.27 -28.29
C PRO A 503 8.62 -18.82 -26.87
N SER A 504 8.28 -19.63 -25.87
CA SER A 504 8.99 -19.60 -24.59
C SER A 504 10.38 -20.20 -24.82
N THR A 505 11.42 -19.36 -24.74
CA THR A 505 12.87 -19.66 -24.88
C THR A 505 13.33 -20.27 -26.23
N PRO A 506 14.50 -19.86 -26.78
CA PRO A 506 15.08 -20.52 -27.94
C PRO A 506 15.73 -21.85 -27.50
N VAL A 507 15.15 -22.98 -27.92
CA VAL A 507 15.87 -24.25 -28.00
C VAL A 507 16.80 -24.13 -29.21
N GLY A 508 18.11 -24.19 -28.97
CA GLY A 508 19.13 -24.16 -30.00
C GLY A 508 18.92 -25.27 -31.04
N VAL A 509 18.86 -24.86 -32.30
CA VAL A 509 19.03 -25.73 -33.45
C VAL A 509 20.48 -26.21 -33.45
N THR A 510 20.69 -27.51 -33.34
CA THR A 510 21.98 -28.15 -33.59
C THR A 510 22.23 -28.16 -35.10
N PRO A 511 23.40 -27.71 -35.59
CA PRO A 511 23.82 -28.00 -36.96
C PRO A 511 24.50 -29.38 -37.03
N THR A 512 23.96 -30.26 -37.85
CA THR A 512 24.67 -31.40 -38.45
C THR A 512 25.79 -30.89 -39.36
N ASN A 513 27.05 -31.21 -39.03
CA ASN A 513 28.10 -31.76 -39.92
C ASN A 513 29.52 -31.45 -39.40
N ALA A 514 30.23 -32.48 -38.91
CA ALA A 514 31.63 -32.85 -39.20
C ALA A 514 32.18 -33.78 -38.09
N GLY A 515 32.82 -34.90 -38.49
CA GLY A 515 33.34 -35.96 -37.61
C GLY A 515 34.66 -35.65 -36.89
N PRO A 516 35.50 -36.67 -36.56
CA PRO A 516 35.48 -37.24 -35.21
C PRO A 516 36.80 -37.12 -34.42
N ALA A 517 36.66 -37.46 -33.13
CA ALA A 517 37.65 -38.00 -32.18
C ALA A 517 38.73 -37.07 -31.58
N LYS A 518 38.65 -36.88 -30.25
CA LYS A 518 39.65 -37.40 -29.30
C LYS A 518 39.11 -37.47 -27.87
N VAL A 519 39.63 -38.48 -27.17
CA VAL A 519 39.14 -39.15 -25.98
C VAL A 519 39.78 -38.59 -24.70
N ALA A 520 38.99 -38.57 -23.62
CA ALA A 520 39.34 -38.51 -22.19
C ALA A 520 39.99 -37.20 -21.68
N ALA A 521 39.59 -36.64 -20.53
CA ALA A 521 39.41 -37.32 -19.25
C ALA A 521 38.17 -36.87 -18.45
N ARG A 522 37.71 -37.81 -17.64
CA ARG A 522 36.57 -37.77 -16.73
C ARG A 522 36.76 -36.72 -15.63
N THR A 523 35.79 -35.84 -15.50
CA THR A 523 35.29 -35.37 -14.21
C THR A 523 33.79 -35.49 -14.28
N GLU A 524 33.20 -36.16 -13.29
CA GLU A 524 31.77 -36.43 -13.22
C GLU A 524 30.97 -35.11 -13.29
N PRO A 525 29.88 -35.05 -14.08
CA PRO A 525 28.98 -33.91 -14.02
C PRO A 525 28.26 -33.94 -12.67
N ILE A 526 28.51 -32.92 -11.86
CA ILE A 526 27.64 -32.51 -10.76
C ILE A 526 26.21 -32.45 -11.33
N PRO A 527 25.20 -33.07 -10.69
CA PRO A 527 23.83 -32.96 -11.14
C PRO A 527 23.45 -31.48 -11.18
N GLN A 528 23.30 -30.92 -12.37
CA GLN A 528 22.46 -29.74 -12.53
C GLN A 528 21.04 -30.23 -12.26
N ASP A 529 20.61 -30.13 -11.01
CA ASP A 529 19.20 -30.06 -10.65
C ASP A 529 18.63 -28.83 -11.38
N ARG A 530 18.23 -29.05 -12.63
CA ARG A 530 17.35 -28.17 -13.35
C ARG A 530 16.08 -28.10 -12.53
N ARG A 531 15.92 -27.00 -11.79
CA ARG A 531 14.64 -26.61 -11.20
C ARG A 531 13.57 -26.78 -12.27
N PRO A 532 12.50 -27.55 -12.02
CA PRO A 532 11.33 -27.51 -12.89
C PRO A 532 10.80 -26.07 -12.90
N ASP A 533 10.21 -25.63 -14.02
CA ASP A 533 9.53 -24.33 -14.17
C ASP A 533 8.57 -24.08 -12.98
N SER A 534 9.10 -23.49 -11.92
CA SER A 534 8.46 -23.47 -10.59
C SER A 534 7.25 -22.56 -10.59
N PHE A 535 7.26 -21.49 -11.38
CA PHE A 535 6.14 -20.56 -11.52
C PHE A 535 4.89 -21.19 -12.14
N ARG A 536 5.06 -22.08 -13.14
CA ARG A 536 3.94 -22.75 -13.82
C ARG A 536 3.46 -23.99 -13.08
N THR A 537 4.39 -24.66 -12.39
CA THR A 537 4.08 -25.84 -11.60
C THR A 537 3.38 -25.44 -10.30
N LEU A 538 3.82 -24.38 -9.62
CA LEU A 538 3.09 -23.79 -8.49
C LEU A 538 1.71 -23.30 -8.90
N ALA A 539 1.58 -22.52 -9.98
CA ALA A 539 0.27 -22.02 -10.42
C ALA A 539 -0.72 -23.17 -10.72
N ARG A 540 -0.23 -24.30 -11.26
CA ARG A 540 -1.04 -25.50 -11.50
C ARG A 540 -1.37 -26.28 -10.22
N GLU A 541 -0.45 -26.33 -9.25
CA GLU A 541 -0.71 -26.95 -7.94
C GLU A 541 -1.65 -26.11 -7.08
N GLN A 542 -1.56 -24.78 -7.17
CA GLN A 542 -2.43 -23.82 -6.51
C GLN A 542 -3.87 -23.91 -7.05
N LEU A 543 -4.05 -24.02 -8.37
CA LEU A 543 -5.36 -24.28 -9.00
C LEU A 543 -5.93 -25.66 -8.64
N LYS A 544 -5.08 -26.69 -8.50
CA LYS A 544 -5.52 -28.02 -8.06
C LYS A 544 -5.94 -28.02 -6.60
N ALA A 545 -5.23 -27.30 -5.73
CA ALA A 545 -5.57 -27.16 -4.32
C ALA A 545 -6.88 -26.38 -4.13
N GLU A 546 -7.09 -25.31 -4.91
CA GLU A 546 -8.32 -24.51 -4.87
C GLU A 546 -9.53 -25.28 -5.43
N ALA A 547 -9.36 -26.02 -6.53
CA ALA A 547 -10.39 -26.88 -7.09
C ALA A 547 -10.71 -28.08 -6.18
N ALA A 548 -9.72 -28.64 -5.48
CA ALA A 548 -9.92 -29.68 -4.47
C ALA A 548 -10.68 -29.13 -3.25
N MET A 549 -10.40 -27.88 -2.85
CA MET A 549 -11.09 -27.21 -1.75
C MET A 549 -12.55 -26.88 -2.12
N ARG A 550 -12.82 -26.47 -3.36
CA ARG A 550 -14.20 -26.31 -3.88
C ARG A 550 -14.98 -27.63 -3.94
N ARG A 551 -14.32 -28.77 -4.17
CA ARG A 551 -14.94 -30.10 -4.11
C ARG A 551 -15.24 -30.55 -2.68
N LEU A 552 -14.39 -30.19 -1.73
CA LEU A 552 -14.60 -30.46 -0.30
C LEU A 552 -15.74 -29.61 0.30
N ILE A 553 -15.87 -28.35 -0.11
CA ILE A 553 -16.92 -27.44 0.38
C ILE A 553 -18.31 -27.81 -0.16
N ARG A 554 -18.39 -28.46 -1.33
CA ARG A 554 -19.68 -28.77 -1.96
C ARG A 554 -20.32 -30.09 -1.51
N GLY A 555 -19.68 -30.87 -0.64
CA GLY A 555 -20.17 -32.19 -0.22
C GLY A 555 -20.05 -33.20 -1.36
N GLY A 556 -19.33 -34.29 -1.11
CA GLY A 556 -19.00 -35.28 -2.14
C GLY A 556 -20.18 -36.14 -2.57
N ASP A 557 -20.14 -36.54 -3.85
CA ASP A 557 -20.58 -37.85 -4.30
C ASP A 557 -19.53 -38.35 -5.31
N ASP A 558 -18.86 -39.45 -4.97
CA ASP A 558 -18.05 -40.23 -5.91
C ASP A 558 -18.97 -40.92 -6.93
N PRO A 559 -18.46 -41.25 -8.14
CA PRO A 559 -18.90 -42.50 -8.73
C PRO A 559 -17.74 -43.32 -9.29
N ALA A 560 -17.70 -44.58 -8.86
CA ALA A 560 -17.06 -45.65 -9.61
C ALA A 560 -18.13 -46.55 -10.24
N ALA A 561 -17.94 -46.81 -11.55
CA ALA A 561 -18.31 -47.98 -12.34
C ALA A 561 -19.78 -48.23 -12.79
N ALA A 562 -19.98 -47.95 -14.09
CA ALA A 562 -20.54 -48.80 -15.16
C ALA A 562 -21.99 -49.34 -15.11
N SER A 563 -22.83 -48.94 -16.07
CA SER A 563 -23.21 -49.75 -17.25
C SER A 563 -24.21 -49.01 -18.16
N ASP A 564 -24.20 -49.42 -19.43
CA ASP A 564 -24.82 -48.86 -20.64
C ASP A 564 -26.37 -48.75 -20.61
N ASP A 565 -26.97 -47.78 -21.33
CA ASP A 565 -27.69 -48.03 -22.60
C ASP A 565 -28.36 -46.76 -23.20
N GLU A 566 -28.66 -46.81 -24.50
CA GLU A 566 -29.07 -45.80 -25.49
C GLU A 566 -30.30 -44.88 -25.20
N SER A 567 -30.18 -43.60 -25.63
CA SER A 567 -31.04 -42.70 -26.45
C SER A 567 -32.63 -42.72 -26.39
N PRO A 568 -33.38 -41.74 -26.98
CA PRO A 568 -34.37 -40.88 -26.28
C PRO A 568 -35.82 -41.00 -26.87
N PRO A 569 -36.64 -39.94 -27.06
CA PRO A 569 -37.40 -39.03 -26.15
C PRO A 569 -38.94 -39.07 -26.40
N VAL A 570 -39.83 -38.67 -25.46
CA VAL A 570 -41.24 -38.29 -25.82
C VAL A 570 -41.84 -37.21 -24.90
N LYS A 571 -42.42 -36.18 -25.54
CA LYS A 571 -43.33 -35.14 -25.00
C LYS A 571 -44.74 -35.73 -24.77
N GLU A 572 -45.44 -35.32 -23.72
CA GLU A 572 -46.76 -34.62 -23.79
C GLU A 572 -47.57 -34.64 -22.49
N SER A 573 -48.34 -33.57 -22.37
CA SER A 573 -49.25 -33.10 -21.33
C SER A 573 -50.51 -33.94 -21.08
N SER A 574 -51.08 -33.91 -19.86
CA SER A 574 -52.47 -33.42 -19.57
C SER A 574 -53.01 -33.70 -18.14
N GLN A 575 -53.34 -32.62 -17.41
CA GLN A 575 -54.58 -32.25 -16.66
C GLN A 575 -55.22 -33.09 -15.49
N ARG A 576 -55.10 -32.55 -14.25
CA ARG A 576 -56.08 -32.14 -13.15
C ARG A 576 -57.18 -33.10 -12.55
N PRO A 577 -57.84 -32.83 -11.35
CA PRO A 577 -57.67 -31.85 -10.22
C PRO A 577 -57.89 -32.46 -8.76
N PRO A 578 -58.22 -31.69 -7.68
CA PRO A 578 -57.37 -31.07 -6.64
C PRO A 578 -57.42 -31.75 -5.22
N PRO A 579 -56.59 -31.30 -4.25
CA PRO A 579 -57.20 -30.64 -3.08
C PRO A 579 -56.45 -29.39 -2.57
N SER A 580 -57.19 -28.61 -1.80
CA SER A 580 -56.95 -27.25 -1.30
C SER A 580 -55.70 -27.04 -0.44
N GLY A 581 -55.08 -25.84 -0.59
CA GLY A 581 -54.64 -25.08 0.59
C GLY A 581 -53.20 -24.54 0.63
N ALA A 582 -52.78 -23.73 -0.36
CA ALA A 582 -51.85 -22.60 -0.12
C ALA A 582 -51.90 -21.65 -1.34
N PRO A 583 -52.10 -20.34 -1.16
CA PRO A 583 -52.04 -19.40 -2.27
C PRO A 583 -50.62 -19.34 -2.81
N SER A 584 -50.46 -19.46 -4.12
CA SER A 584 -49.23 -19.14 -4.84
C SER A 584 -48.70 -17.79 -4.35
N ASP A 585 -47.43 -17.72 -3.94
CA ASP A 585 -46.78 -16.51 -3.47
C ASP A 585 -46.70 -15.52 -4.64
N ARG A 586 -47.77 -14.75 -4.83
CA ARG A 586 -47.81 -13.68 -5.82
C ARG A 586 -46.86 -12.62 -5.31
N PHE A 587 -45.81 -12.37 -6.08
CA PHE A 587 -44.90 -11.25 -5.87
C PHE A 587 -45.69 -9.98 -5.52
N ARG A 588 -45.49 -9.48 -4.30
CA ARG A 588 -46.27 -8.38 -3.75
C ARG A 588 -46.01 -7.11 -4.54
N SER A 589 -47.03 -6.26 -4.69
CA SER A 589 -46.82 -4.94 -5.28
C SER A 589 -45.98 -4.05 -4.36
N ALA A 590 -45.40 -2.97 -4.89
CA ALA A 590 -44.60 -2.06 -4.09
C ALA A 590 -45.42 -1.48 -2.92
N SER A 591 -46.68 -1.11 -3.15
CA SER A 591 -47.57 -0.63 -2.10
C SER A 591 -47.85 -1.67 -1.01
N GLN A 592 -47.98 -2.95 -1.38
CA GLN A 592 -48.16 -4.03 -0.41
C GLN A 592 -46.89 -4.30 0.42
N ALA A 593 -45.72 -4.26 -0.23
CA ALA A 593 -44.43 -4.38 0.43
C ALA A 593 -44.20 -3.23 1.43
N MET A 594 -44.45 -1.99 1.01
CA MET A 594 -44.34 -0.81 1.86
C MET A 594 -45.28 -0.84 3.07
N GLN A 595 -46.55 -1.23 2.89
CA GLN A 595 -47.48 -1.37 4.01
C GLN A 595 -47.02 -2.41 5.03
N ARG A 596 -46.47 -3.52 4.56
CA ARG A 596 -45.95 -4.57 5.44
C ARG A 596 -44.75 -4.07 6.24
N LEU A 597 -43.79 -3.43 5.59
CA LEU A 597 -42.62 -2.85 6.25
C LEU A 597 -43.00 -1.75 7.25
N LYS A 598 -44.07 -0.99 6.99
CA LYS A 598 -44.53 0.10 7.86
C LYS A 598 -45.29 -0.39 9.11
N TRP A 599 -46.06 -1.49 8.99
CA TRP A 599 -47.01 -1.89 10.02
C TRP A 599 -46.71 -3.21 10.71
N ASP A 600 -45.85 -4.07 10.14
CA ASP A 600 -45.47 -5.33 10.78
C ASP A 600 -44.54 -5.07 11.97
N ARG A 601 -44.82 -5.71 13.11
CA ARG A 601 -44.07 -5.53 14.37
C ARG A 601 -42.59 -5.90 14.21
N LYS A 602 -42.28 -6.82 13.29
CA LYS A 602 -40.90 -7.23 12.98
C LYS A 602 -40.04 -6.10 12.40
N HIS A 603 -40.67 -5.09 11.80
CA HIS A 603 -39.99 -4.03 11.06
C HIS A 603 -40.02 -2.66 11.78
N GLN A 604 -40.65 -2.56 12.96
CA GLN A 604 -40.85 -1.28 13.68
C GLN A 604 -39.55 -0.60 14.14
N ALA A 605 -38.45 -1.34 14.27
CA ALA A 605 -37.14 -0.79 14.67
C ALA A 605 -36.15 -0.62 13.50
N ILE A 606 -36.61 -0.82 12.25
CA ILE A 606 -35.74 -0.84 11.07
C ILE A 606 -36.20 0.25 10.11
N GLU A 607 -35.24 1.06 9.67
CA GLU A 607 -35.49 2.13 8.72
C GLU A 607 -35.30 1.65 7.28
N TYR A 608 -36.22 2.03 6.40
CA TYR A 608 -36.24 1.63 5.00
C TYR A 608 -36.25 2.84 4.07
N GLU A 609 -35.69 2.66 2.87
CA GLU A 609 -35.73 3.62 1.77
C GLU A 609 -36.36 2.98 0.54
N VAL A 610 -37.16 3.78 -0.16
CA VAL A 610 -37.85 3.43 -1.39
C VAL A 610 -37.12 4.09 -2.55
N GLY A 611 -36.55 3.27 -3.42
CA GLY A 611 -35.93 3.67 -4.67
C GLY A 611 -36.97 3.78 -5.79
N TYR A 612 -37.11 4.96 -6.37
CA TYR A 612 -38.01 5.25 -7.47
C TYR A 612 -37.29 5.99 -8.60
N VAL A 613 -37.71 5.77 -9.83
CA VAL A 613 -37.13 6.42 -11.00
C VAL A 613 -37.84 7.76 -11.21
N ASP A 614 -37.15 8.88 -10.93
CA ASP A 614 -37.62 10.24 -11.21
C ASP A 614 -37.60 10.57 -12.72
N ARG A 615 -38.32 11.61 -13.13
CA ARG A 615 -38.54 11.97 -14.55
C ARG A 615 -37.35 12.74 -15.12
N PHE A 616 -36.48 13.28 -14.27
CA PHE A 616 -35.31 14.05 -14.68
C PHE A 616 -34.00 13.52 -14.09
N ASP A 617 -34.01 13.02 -12.85
CA ASP A 617 -32.77 12.75 -12.08
C ASP A 617 -32.44 11.26 -11.87
N GLY A 618 -33.08 10.36 -12.63
CA GLY A 618 -32.78 8.92 -12.54
C GLY A 618 -33.31 8.26 -11.26
N MET A 619 -32.56 7.29 -10.70
CA MET A 619 -33.02 6.53 -9.52
C MET A 619 -32.79 7.33 -8.24
N MET A 620 -33.88 7.77 -7.63
CA MET A 620 -33.91 8.57 -6.40
C MET A 620 -34.37 7.72 -5.22
N TRP A 621 -33.91 8.05 -4.02
CA TRP A 621 -34.26 7.36 -2.79
C TRP A 621 -35.05 8.29 -1.86
N LYS A 622 -36.14 7.78 -1.28
CA LYS A 622 -36.93 8.49 -0.27
C LYS A 622 -37.19 7.57 0.90
N ARG A 623 -37.03 8.05 2.13
CA ARG A 623 -37.29 7.23 3.31
C ARG A 623 -38.75 6.79 3.35
N LEU A 624 -38.99 5.55 3.78
CA LEU A 624 -40.31 4.93 3.76
C LEU A 624 -41.32 5.64 4.70
N ASP A 625 -40.83 6.23 5.79
CA ASP A 625 -41.62 7.04 6.72
C ASP A 625 -42.15 8.33 6.07
N GLN A 626 -41.37 8.91 5.17
CA GLN A 626 -41.70 10.10 4.37
C GLN A 626 -42.49 9.77 3.10
N TRP A 627 -42.77 8.49 2.82
CA TRP A 627 -43.51 8.08 1.63
C TRP A 627 -45.00 8.41 1.74
N GLN A 628 -45.45 9.39 0.96
CA GLN A 628 -46.84 9.84 0.91
C GLN A 628 -47.67 8.95 -0.02
N THR A 629 -48.92 8.66 0.35
CA THR A 629 -49.83 7.78 -0.42
C THR A 629 -50.95 8.55 -1.14
N HIS A 630 -51.10 9.86 -0.88
CA HIS A 630 -52.21 10.66 -1.41
C HIS A 630 -51.90 11.23 -2.80
N THR A 631 -52.83 11.05 -3.73
CA THR A 631 -52.69 11.36 -5.17
C THR A 631 -52.90 12.84 -5.51
N GLU A 632 -53.13 13.71 -4.50
CA GLU A 632 -53.52 15.13 -4.68
C GLU A 632 -52.36 16.11 -4.43
N GLU A 633 -51.14 15.64 -4.13
CA GLU A 633 -49.95 16.47 -3.88
C GLU A 633 -49.09 16.65 -5.15
N GLU A 634 -48.48 17.84 -5.33
CA GLU A 634 -47.64 18.16 -6.51
C GLU A 634 -46.43 17.22 -6.68
N ASP A 635 -45.98 16.58 -5.60
CA ASP A 635 -44.84 15.65 -5.57
C ASP A 635 -45.26 14.16 -5.56
N PHE A 636 -46.47 13.83 -6.00
CA PHE A 636 -46.94 12.44 -6.04
C PHE A 636 -46.11 11.56 -7.00
N ILE A 637 -45.53 10.48 -6.47
CA ILE A 637 -44.79 9.48 -7.24
C ILE A 637 -45.67 8.25 -7.49
N PRO A 638 -46.08 7.96 -8.73
CA PRO A 638 -46.86 6.77 -9.05
C PRO A 638 -46.14 5.46 -8.70
N GLU A 639 -46.89 4.46 -8.22
CA GLU A 639 -46.35 3.15 -7.79
C GLU A 639 -45.52 2.46 -8.88
N HIS A 640 -45.88 2.62 -10.16
CA HIS A 640 -45.13 2.02 -11.26
C HIS A 640 -43.72 2.61 -11.45
N ARG A 641 -43.35 3.67 -10.73
CA ARG A 641 -42.01 4.24 -10.72
C ARG A 641 -41.14 3.70 -9.59
N ILE A 642 -41.72 2.98 -8.64
CA ILE A 642 -40.99 2.32 -7.57
C ILE A 642 -40.34 1.05 -8.14
N TRP A 643 -39.05 0.91 -7.88
CA TRP A 643 -38.24 -0.19 -8.38
C TRP A 643 -37.67 -1.04 -7.24
N ILE A 644 -37.24 -0.41 -6.15
CA ILE A 644 -36.47 -1.07 -5.10
C ILE A 644 -36.90 -0.56 -3.72
N ILE A 645 -36.88 -1.43 -2.71
CA ILE A 645 -36.91 -1.05 -1.29
C ILE A 645 -35.74 -1.73 -0.57
N ARG A 646 -34.95 -0.95 0.16
CA ARG A 646 -33.79 -1.45 0.93
C ARG A 646 -33.79 -0.92 2.35
N ARG A 647 -32.99 -1.55 3.22
CA ARG A 647 -32.69 -1.03 4.56
C ARG A 647 -31.72 0.14 4.48
N VAL A 648 -31.90 1.14 5.35
CA VAL A 648 -30.93 2.23 5.51
C VAL A 648 -29.60 1.66 6.02
N ARG A 649 -29.65 0.88 7.11
CA ARG A 649 -28.46 0.26 7.72
C ARG A 649 -28.11 -1.04 7.00
N GLY A 650 -26.91 -1.10 6.41
CA GLY A 650 -26.38 -2.27 5.71
C GLY A 650 -26.90 -2.46 4.28
N HIS A 651 -27.72 -1.54 3.76
CA HIS A 651 -28.20 -1.47 2.36
C HIS A 651 -28.82 -2.77 1.79
N ALA A 652 -29.24 -3.70 2.66
CA ALA A 652 -29.79 -4.97 2.23
C ALA A 652 -31.11 -4.75 1.48
N MET A 653 -31.18 -5.35 0.29
CA MET A 653 -32.32 -5.32 -0.60
C MET A 653 -33.46 -6.18 -0.04
N VAL A 654 -34.61 -5.58 0.20
CA VAL A 654 -35.76 -6.25 0.81
C VAL A 654 -36.88 -6.48 -0.18
N TRP A 655 -37.01 -5.60 -1.18
CA TRP A 655 -37.95 -5.77 -2.27
C TRP A 655 -37.35 -5.22 -3.57
N ASP A 656 -37.41 -5.98 -4.65
CA ASP A 656 -36.88 -5.60 -5.97
C ASP A 656 -37.86 -6.03 -7.07
N ARG A 657 -38.35 -5.05 -7.84
CA ARG A 657 -39.34 -5.27 -8.88
C ARG A 657 -38.80 -6.02 -10.10
N GLU A 658 -37.58 -5.71 -10.51
CA GLU A 658 -36.97 -6.30 -11.72
C GLU A 658 -36.53 -7.74 -11.43
N LYS A 659 -35.85 -7.94 -10.30
CA LYS A 659 -35.37 -9.26 -9.87
C LYS A 659 -36.47 -10.12 -9.21
N ARG A 660 -37.67 -9.56 -9.01
CA ARG A 660 -38.82 -10.18 -8.33
C ARG A 660 -38.46 -10.75 -6.95
N ILE A 661 -37.61 -10.04 -6.21
CA ILE A 661 -37.19 -10.42 -4.85
C ILE A 661 -38.15 -9.78 -3.85
N ASP A 662 -38.74 -10.58 -2.96
CA ASP A 662 -39.57 -10.08 -1.86
C ASP A 662 -39.19 -10.81 -0.57
N ARG A 663 -38.35 -10.15 0.25
CA ARG A 663 -37.93 -10.63 1.56
C ARG A 663 -38.69 -9.94 2.70
N THR A 664 -39.78 -9.23 2.42
CA THR A 664 -40.59 -8.52 3.44
C THR A 664 -41.28 -9.46 4.45
N GLY A 665 -41.24 -10.78 4.22
CA GLY A 665 -41.75 -11.80 5.13
C GLY A 665 -40.69 -12.51 5.98
N GLU A 666 -39.41 -12.29 5.68
CA GLU A 666 -38.29 -12.97 6.35
C GLU A 666 -37.88 -12.21 7.63
N ASP A 667 -37.34 -12.94 8.61
CA ASP A 667 -36.70 -12.35 9.79
C ASP A 667 -35.34 -11.79 9.36
N LEU A 668 -35.40 -10.60 8.76
CA LEU A 668 -34.26 -9.90 8.19
C LEU A 668 -33.50 -9.10 9.24
#